data_AF-A0A3D8RZI4-F1
#
_entry.id   AF-A0A3D8RZI4-F1
#
_cell.length_a   1.000
_cell.length_b   1.000
_cell.length_c   1.000
_cell.angle_alpha   90.00
_cell.angle_beta   90.00
_cell.angle_gamma   90.00
#
_symmetry.space_group_name_H-M   'P 1'
#
loop_
_entity.id
_entity.type
_entity.pdbx_description
1 polymer ?
#
loop_
_entity_poly.entity_id
_entity_poly.type
_entity_poly.pdbx_seq_one_letter_code
_entity_poly.pdbx_strand_id
1 'polypeptide(L)'
;MSRLFFLSFFITFLTFHISYASPLSVHAKIAARHAEEIASAPRSLVSSARATTVCPTNSKAAFAHFLVGNVPTWNISDWENDFRFAQEAHIDAFSLNIVAGDSRTATSLSYAFTAANSVGFKLFFSFDYTGTAGAWLEADIISLITAYGPNGAYYQYNGKPLISTFEGAAYASDWTAIKAATGCFLIPDWSSLTPEAAVATGVIDGLLSWSPWPWGDLDMDTHIDAAFMQYLGTLPYMMTVSPWFYANLPGYDKNWIWRGDDLWYDRWEEVMFVQPEFVQILSWNDFGESHYIGPLDDNQYGEFDVGGAPYNYALNMPHDGWRLFLPYVIDLYKTGTASVTEEGLVAWYRLSPGTACPTGGTSGNTAVQYQLEFEPYEVAEDKIFFSALLGSSTTVTVTVGGVDLGAAWSSTPAGGVGIYHGNVSFTGKTGAVEIMISRSGNIVASISGPSITDTCTGNIENWNAWVGQSTGSTIAAVSPSLAVCDQVCTAGKGTGNFEGLCSFTCALGYCPIGACTCTAMGSQAPLPTATGVQGYPIAGEGSAYIGLCSFACNYGFCPPAACGTVDVGTTEPTSSPFDPPACTAGSGVGNLGGLCSFSCGFGVCPINACTCTATGVLATAPAVTADAGYVVSGLNETLYSVLCNFACTHGYCPEAACTTTKPS
;
A
#
# COMPACT_ATOMS: atom_id res chain seq x y z
N MET A 1 -17.22 19.83 41.38
CA MET A 1 -15.87 20.30 41.01
C MET A 1 -15.17 19.31 40.06
N SER A 2 -15.89 18.70 39.12
CA SER A 2 -15.31 17.89 38.04
C SER A 2 -16.24 18.01 36.84
N ARG A 3 -15.96 18.95 35.93
CA ARG A 3 -16.60 19.13 34.60
C ARG A 3 -15.98 20.28 33.78
N LEU A 4 -14.71 20.65 34.05
CA LEU A 4 -14.11 21.88 33.49
C LEU A 4 -12.78 21.70 32.73
N PHE A 5 -12.45 20.50 32.25
CA PHE A 5 -11.22 20.25 31.47
C PHE A 5 -11.47 19.75 30.03
N PHE A 6 -12.65 20.03 29.48
CA PHE A 6 -12.93 19.87 28.05
C PHE A 6 -13.37 21.22 27.50
N LEU A 7 -12.45 22.14 27.26
CA LEU A 7 -12.64 23.27 26.34
C LEU A 7 -11.32 24.03 26.14
N SER A 8 -10.63 23.70 25.05
CA SER A 8 -9.64 24.52 24.31
C SER A 8 -8.64 23.55 23.74
N PHE A 9 -8.77 23.22 22.46
CA PHE A 9 -7.69 22.87 21.53
C PHE A 9 -8.39 22.47 20.23
N PHE A 10 -8.83 23.48 19.46
CA PHE A 10 -9.40 23.29 18.13
C PHE A 10 -8.61 24.09 17.11
N ILE A 11 -8.18 23.36 16.08
CA ILE A 11 -7.89 23.80 14.71
C ILE A 11 -6.62 24.64 14.56
N THR A 12 -5.52 23.93 14.28
CA THR A 12 -4.69 24.26 13.11
C THR A 12 -4.31 22.94 12.44
N PHE A 13 -5.20 22.41 11.62
CA PHE A 13 -4.83 21.39 10.65
C PHE A 13 -4.01 22.10 9.57
N LEU A 14 -2.69 21.92 9.58
CA LEU A 14 -1.97 21.97 8.31
C LEU A 14 -2.28 20.64 7.64
N THR A 15 -3.23 20.66 6.69
CA THR A 15 -3.25 19.71 5.59
C THR A 15 -1.97 19.92 4.79
N PHE A 16 -0.86 19.38 5.29
CA PHE A 16 0.32 19.21 4.48
C PHE A 16 -0.10 18.31 3.33
N HIS A 17 -0.05 18.91 2.15
CA HIS A 17 -0.20 18.20 0.90
C HIS A 17 0.79 17.04 0.96
N ILE A 18 0.30 15.80 0.90
CA ILE A 18 1.05 14.75 0.24
C ILE A 18 1.14 15.25 -1.19
N SER A 19 2.08 16.16 -1.43
CA SER A 19 2.59 16.40 -2.76
C SER A 19 3.18 15.07 -3.12
N TYR A 20 2.40 14.22 -3.78
CA TYR A 20 2.98 13.55 -4.92
C TYR A 20 3.52 14.70 -5.76
N ALA A 21 4.77 15.10 -5.48
CA ALA A 21 5.59 15.74 -6.45
C ALA A 21 5.49 14.76 -7.60
N SER A 22 4.64 15.11 -8.56
CA SER A 22 4.38 14.32 -9.73
C SER A 22 5.77 13.90 -10.21
N PRO A 23 6.03 12.62 -10.52
CA PRO A 23 7.33 12.17 -10.97
C PRO A 23 7.58 12.67 -12.40
N LEU A 24 7.53 13.99 -12.57
CA LEU A 24 7.80 14.74 -13.76
C LEU A 24 9.31 14.73 -13.93
N SER A 25 9.73 14.11 -15.03
CA SER A 25 11.05 14.11 -15.65
C SER A 25 12.07 13.01 -15.32
N VAL A 26 11.79 12.04 -14.44
CA VAL A 26 12.81 11.02 -14.10
C VAL A 26 12.67 9.70 -14.87
N HIS A 27 11.46 9.40 -15.38
CA HIS A 27 11.17 8.16 -16.10
C HIS A 27 11.92 7.99 -17.44
N ALA A 28 12.43 9.07 -18.01
CA ALA A 28 13.22 9.07 -19.25
C ALA A 28 14.64 8.50 -19.09
N LYS A 29 15.23 8.51 -17.89
CA LYS A 29 16.60 7.99 -17.67
C LYS A 29 16.60 6.51 -17.29
N ILE A 30 15.41 5.92 -17.11
CA ILE A 30 15.16 4.63 -16.46
C ILE A 30 15.64 3.44 -17.28
N ALA A 31 15.43 3.43 -18.59
CA ALA A 31 15.65 2.20 -19.33
C ALA A 31 16.91 2.16 -20.22
N ALA A 32 17.64 3.28 -20.31
CA ALA A 32 18.96 3.31 -20.95
C ALA A 32 20.03 2.55 -20.14
N ARG A 33 19.96 2.56 -18.79
CA ARG A 33 20.95 1.85 -17.94
C ARG A 33 20.77 0.33 -17.91
N HIS A 34 19.53 -0.16 -17.96
CA HIS A 34 19.26 -1.61 -17.95
C HIS A 34 19.61 -2.30 -19.28
N ALA A 35 19.56 -1.57 -20.41
CA ALA A 35 19.93 -2.13 -21.71
C ALA A 35 21.44 -2.44 -21.82
N GLU A 36 22.31 -1.67 -21.16
CA GLU A 36 23.77 -1.88 -21.19
C GLU A 36 24.25 -2.97 -20.22
N GLU A 37 23.63 -3.13 -19.05
CA GLU A 37 24.04 -4.17 -18.09
C GLU A 37 23.62 -5.59 -18.52
N ILE A 38 22.44 -5.75 -19.13
CA ILE A 38 21.90 -7.06 -19.55
C ILE A 38 22.60 -7.60 -20.82
N ALA A 39 23.18 -6.73 -21.65
CA ALA A 39 23.98 -7.15 -22.80
C ALA A 39 25.32 -7.83 -22.43
N SER A 40 25.72 -7.80 -21.15
CA SER A 40 27.05 -8.27 -20.70
C SER A 40 27.06 -9.48 -19.75
N ALA A 41 25.92 -10.01 -19.31
CA ALA A 41 25.91 -11.19 -18.43
C ALA A 41 26.10 -12.50 -19.23
N PRO A 42 27.04 -13.40 -18.85
CA PRO A 42 27.48 -14.48 -19.71
C PRO A 42 26.46 -15.65 -19.78
N ARG A 43 26.32 -16.16 -21.01
CA ARG A 43 25.83 -17.51 -21.30
C ARG A 43 26.59 -18.56 -20.47
N SER A 44 25.96 -19.14 -19.45
CA SER A 44 25.99 -20.57 -19.14
C SER A 44 25.52 -20.85 -17.71
N LEU A 45 24.38 -21.53 -17.54
CA LEU A 45 24.15 -22.42 -16.40
C LEU A 45 23.26 -23.58 -16.86
N VAL A 46 23.87 -24.57 -17.50
CA VAL A 46 23.38 -25.95 -17.44
C VAL A 46 24.28 -26.67 -16.44
N SER A 47 23.77 -26.88 -15.23
CA SER A 47 24.35 -27.86 -14.31
C SER A 47 23.26 -28.49 -13.46
N SER A 48 23.01 -29.76 -13.75
CA SER A 48 22.23 -30.69 -12.96
C SER A 48 22.97 -31.01 -11.67
N ALA A 49 22.51 -30.45 -10.55
CA ALA A 49 22.68 -31.01 -9.20
C ALA A 49 21.59 -30.41 -8.29
N ARG A 50 20.68 -31.25 -7.78
CA ARG A 50 19.73 -30.89 -6.71
C ARG A 50 20.52 -30.71 -5.41
N ALA A 51 21.11 -29.53 -5.22
CA ALA A 51 21.35 -28.98 -3.89
C ALA A 51 20.12 -28.13 -3.56
N THR A 52 19.59 -28.24 -2.33
CA THR A 52 18.63 -27.25 -1.82
C THR A 52 19.32 -25.89 -1.79
N THR A 53 19.03 -25.03 -2.74
CA THR A 53 19.49 -23.64 -2.74
C THR A 53 18.84 -22.96 -1.54
N VAL A 54 19.64 -22.55 -0.55
CA VAL A 54 19.17 -21.61 0.47
C VAL A 54 19.24 -20.24 -0.18
N CYS A 55 18.11 -19.55 -0.28
CA CYS A 55 18.09 -18.20 -0.82
C CYS A 55 19.03 -17.31 0.02
N PRO A 56 19.74 -16.36 -0.60
CA PRO A 56 20.59 -15.46 0.16
C PRO A 56 19.78 -14.83 1.29
N THR A 57 20.15 -15.14 2.53
CA THR A 57 19.54 -14.52 3.71
C THR A 57 20.15 -13.11 3.83
N ASN A 58 19.70 -12.20 2.98
CA ASN A 58 19.82 -10.78 3.27
C ASN A 58 19.08 -10.53 4.59
N SER A 59 19.47 -9.49 5.34
CA SER A 59 18.93 -9.16 6.67
C SER A 59 17.47 -8.67 6.60
N LYS A 60 16.57 -9.50 6.06
CA LYS A 60 15.17 -9.23 5.81
C LYS A 60 14.39 -9.18 7.11
N ALA A 61 13.48 -8.23 7.21
CA ALA A 61 12.55 -8.14 8.33
C ALA A 61 11.17 -7.66 7.86
N ALA A 62 10.15 -8.06 8.61
CA ALA A 62 8.77 -7.62 8.46
C ALA A 62 8.36 -6.83 9.70
N PHE A 63 7.87 -5.62 9.50
CA PHE A 63 7.42 -4.71 10.56
C PHE A 63 5.92 -4.46 10.44
N ALA A 64 5.30 -3.94 11.49
CA ALA A 64 3.96 -3.36 11.40
C ALA A 64 3.98 -1.92 11.93
N HIS A 65 3.32 -1.02 11.19
CA HIS A 65 3.11 0.35 11.62
C HIS A 65 2.14 0.41 12.79
N PHE A 66 2.50 1.10 13.87
CA PHE A 66 1.73 1.13 15.10
C PHE A 66 1.53 2.58 15.56
N LEU A 67 0.28 3.03 15.65
CA LEU A 67 -0.06 4.36 16.15
C LEU A 67 -0.07 4.37 17.67
N VAL A 68 0.97 4.96 18.27
CA VAL A 68 1.08 5.09 19.74
C VAL A 68 -0.02 6.00 20.30
N GLY A 69 -0.48 6.97 19.49
CA GLY A 69 -1.57 7.88 19.85
C GLY A 69 -2.93 7.21 20.06
N ASN A 70 -3.11 5.99 19.51
CA ASN A 70 -4.37 5.24 19.55
C ASN A 70 -4.49 4.37 20.81
N VAL A 71 -3.44 4.26 21.63
CA VAL A 71 -3.42 3.41 22.85
C VAL A 71 -3.21 4.22 24.15
N PRO A 72 -3.99 5.29 24.39
CA PRO A 72 -3.74 6.20 25.51
C PRO A 72 -3.95 5.56 26.90
N THR A 73 -4.70 4.47 26.98
CA THR A 73 -5.08 3.79 28.23
C THR A 73 -4.35 2.47 28.44
N TRP A 74 -3.54 2.03 27.48
CA TRP A 74 -2.84 0.76 27.57
C TRP A 74 -1.82 0.75 28.71
N ASN A 75 -1.79 -0.37 29.42
CA ASN A 75 -0.76 -0.69 30.39
C ASN A 75 0.23 -1.72 29.80
N ILE A 76 1.22 -2.15 30.60
CA ILE A 76 2.24 -3.11 30.18
C ILE A 76 1.63 -4.43 29.67
N SER A 77 0.60 -4.97 30.32
CA SER A 77 -0.04 -6.23 29.91
C SER A 77 -0.73 -6.14 28.56
N ASP A 78 -1.31 -4.98 28.22
CA ASP A 78 -1.97 -4.78 26.93
C ASP A 78 -0.92 -4.82 25.81
N TRP A 79 0.20 -4.09 26.01
CA TRP A 79 1.36 -4.16 25.12
C TRP A 79 1.94 -5.58 25.00
N GLU A 80 2.06 -6.32 26.11
CA GLU A 80 2.58 -7.71 26.09
C GLU A 80 1.67 -8.65 25.27
N ASN A 81 0.35 -8.46 25.31
CA ASN A 81 -0.59 -9.27 24.54
C ASN A 81 -0.40 -9.03 23.04
N ASP A 82 -0.37 -7.77 22.60
CA ASP A 82 -0.23 -7.42 21.19
C ASP A 82 1.14 -7.78 20.62
N PHE A 83 2.20 -7.71 21.43
CA PHE A 83 3.51 -8.24 21.03
C PHE A 83 3.49 -9.75 20.83
N ARG A 84 2.73 -10.51 21.62
CA ARG A 84 2.57 -11.97 21.40
C ARG A 84 1.80 -12.23 20.11
N PHE A 85 0.73 -11.51 19.85
CA PHE A 85 -0.01 -11.61 18.60
C PHE A 85 0.85 -11.27 17.37
N ALA A 86 1.76 -10.29 17.49
CA ALA A 86 2.71 -9.96 16.44
C ALA A 86 3.78 -11.04 16.25
N GLN A 87 4.32 -11.60 17.34
CA GLN A 87 5.25 -12.73 17.30
C GLN A 87 4.60 -13.98 16.68
N GLU A 88 3.34 -14.27 17.02
CA GLU A 88 2.56 -15.36 16.43
C GLU A 88 2.38 -15.16 14.92
N ALA A 89 2.27 -13.91 14.46
CA ALA A 89 2.24 -13.56 13.05
C ALA A 89 3.63 -13.47 12.39
N HIS A 90 4.72 -13.74 13.13
CA HIS A 90 6.12 -13.63 12.70
C HIS A 90 6.59 -12.21 12.34
N ILE A 91 5.92 -11.18 12.85
CA ILE A 91 6.37 -9.78 12.71
C ILE A 91 7.59 -9.58 13.61
N ASP A 92 8.64 -8.94 13.08
CA ASP A 92 9.92 -8.75 13.77
C ASP A 92 9.92 -7.58 14.74
N ALA A 93 9.21 -6.50 14.41
CA ALA A 93 9.11 -5.31 15.24
C ALA A 93 7.86 -4.48 14.94
N PHE A 94 7.44 -3.64 15.89
CA PHE A 94 6.57 -2.50 15.59
C PHE A 94 7.36 -1.24 15.27
N SER A 95 6.92 -0.56 14.21
CA SER A 95 7.31 0.81 13.86
C SER A 95 6.38 1.76 14.60
N LEU A 96 6.85 2.32 15.71
CA LEU A 96 6.06 3.15 16.61
C LEU A 96 5.91 4.56 16.04
N ASN A 97 4.76 4.84 15.42
CA ASN A 97 4.37 6.18 15.02
C ASN A 97 4.12 7.03 16.27
N ILE A 98 4.95 8.08 16.40
CA ILE A 98 4.88 9.04 17.49
C ILE A 98 4.80 10.47 16.95
N VAL A 99 3.85 11.22 17.49
CA VAL A 99 3.61 12.62 17.17
C VAL A 99 4.32 13.53 18.17
N ALA A 100 4.95 14.60 17.68
CA ALA A 100 5.58 15.61 18.52
C ALA A 100 4.56 16.24 19.47
N GLY A 101 4.99 16.61 20.69
CA GLY A 101 4.15 17.30 21.67
C GLY A 101 3.01 16.49 22.29
N ASP A 102 2.77 15.24 21.88
CA ASP A 102 1.79 14.39 22.53
C ASP A 102 2.24 13.98 23.94
N SER A 103 1.56 14.53 24.94
CA SER A 103 1.82 14.27 26.36
C SER A 103 1.73 12.79 26.77
N ARG A 104 1.09 11.95 25.96
CA ARG A 104 0.88 10.52 26.23
C ARG A 104 2.08 9.68 25.81
N THR A 105 2.87 10.16 24.85
CA THR A 105 3.98 9.42 24.23
C THR A 105 4.98 8.91 25.26
N ALA A 106 5.43 9.75 26.19
CA ALA A 106 6.46 9.36 27.16
C ALA A 106 6.04 8.15 28.03
N THR A 107 4.81 8.16 28.56
CA THR A 107 4.28 7.05 29.38
C THR A 107 4.11 5.80 28.53
N SER A 108 3.51 5.94 27.34
CA SER A 108 3.25 4.81 26.44
C SER A 108 4.54 4.14 25.99
N LEU A 109 5.57 4.91 25.60
CA LEU A 109 6.90 4.39 25.26
C LEU A 109 7.55 3.66 26.43
N SER A 110 7.44 4.18 27.66
CA SER A 110 7.96 3.49 28.83
C SER A 110 7.30 2.12 29.04
N TYR A 111 5.98 2.01 28.84
CA TYR A 111 5.27 0.74 28.96
C TYR A 111 5.61 -0.21 27.81
N ALA A 112 5.59 0.28 26.57
CA ALA A 112 5.92 -0.50 25.38
C ALA A 112 7.32 -1.13 25.48
N PHE A 113 8.36 -0.35 25.81
CA PHE A 113 9.71 -0.90 25.94
C PHE A 113 9.87 -1.83 27.15
N THR A 114 9.11 -1.64 28.22
CA THR A 114 9.11 -2.58 29.36
C THR A 114 8.50 -3.91 28.95
N ALA A 115 7.32 -3.88 28.31
CA ALA A 115 6.63 -5.06 27.79
C ALA A 115 7.49 -5.79 26.73
N ALA A 116 8.11 -5.05 25.81
CA ALA A 116 8.91 -5.64 24.73
C ALA A 116 10.15 -6.37 25.28
N ASN A 117 10.81 -5.82 26.31
CA ASN A 117 11.89 -6.53 27.00
C ASN A 117 11.40 -7.78 27.73
N SER A 118 10.18 -7.76 28.29
CA SER A 118 9.57 -8.89 29.01
C SER A 118 9.30 -10.08 28.08
N VAL A 119 8.77 -9.82 26.88
CA VAL A 119 8.37 -10.88 25.93
C VAL A 119 9.37 -11.12 24.79
N GLY A 120 10.45 -10.35 24.73
CA GLY A 120 11.50 -10.48 23.72
C GLY A 120 11.11 -9.95 22.33
N PHE A 121 10.23 -8.94 22.27
CA PHE A 121 9.82 -8.28 21.04
C PHE A 121 10.68 -7.04 20.73
N LYS A 122 10.65 -6.55 19.48
CA LYS A 122 11.42 -5.37 19.06
C LYS A 122 10.54 -4.21 18.69
N LEU A 123 11.06 -3.00 18.87
CA LEU A 123 10.40 -1.73 18.58
C LEU A 123 11.40 -0.79 17.93
N PHE A 124 10.92 0.10 17.05
CA PHE A 124 11.71 1.26 16.62
C PHE A 124 10.80 2.46 16.39
N PHE A 125 11.38 3.66 16.29
CA PHE A 125 10.60 4.87 16.15
C PHE A 125 10.28 5.21 14.69
N SER A 126 9.04 5.62 14.47
CA SER A 126 8.57 6.36 13.30
C SER A 126 8.16 7.76 13.76
N PHE A 127 9.01 8.76 13.50
CA PHE A 127 8.70 10.14 13.87
C PHE A 127 7.69 10.73 12.88
N ASP A 128 6.49 11.04 13.35
CA ASP A 128 5.45 11.65 12.53
C ASP A 128 5.61 13.19 12.52
N TYR A 129 5.98 13.74 11.37
CA TYR A 129 6.16 15.19 11.17
C TYR A 129 4.87 15.94 10.86
N THR A 130 3.74 15.23 10.72
CA THR A 130 2.43 15.77 10.33
C THR A 130 1.48 15.96 11.51
N GLY A 131 1.90 15.57 12.71
CA GLY A 131 1.07 15.64 13.90
C GLY A 131 0.66 17.06 14.32
N THR A 132 -0.38 17.14 15.15
CA THR A 132 -1.08 18.40 15.48
C THR A 132 -0.26 19.45 16.22
N ALA A 133 0.84 19.07 16.88
CA ALA A 133 1.76 20.02 17.53
C ALA A 133 2.84 20.56 16.57
N GLY A 134 2.85 20.12 15.31
CA GLY A 134 3.83 20.48 14.30
C GLY A 134 5.00 19.49 14.19
N ALA A 135 6.01 19.90 13.43
CA ALA A 135 7.20 19.10 13.13
C ALA A 135 8.05 18.79 14.37
N TRP A 136 8.75 17.65 14.33
CA TRP A 136 9.72 17.28 15.36
C TRP A 136 10.94 18.21 15.37
N LEU A 137 11.39 18.58 16.57
CA LEU A 137 12.63 19.32 16.77
C LEU A 137 13.83 18.36 16.79
N GLU A 138 14.93 18.76 16.14
CA GLU A 138 16.19 18.00 16.08
C GLU A 138 16.63 17.48 17.46
N ALA A 139 16.62 18.36 18.48
CA ALA A 139 17.06 18.04 19.83
C ALA A 139 16.19 16.96 20.52
N ASP A 140 14.88 16.96 20.26
CA ASP A 140 13.95 15.99 20.85
C ASP A 140 14.13 14.61 20.23
N ILE A 141 14.37 14.54 18.92
CA ILE A 141 14.74 13.31 18.22
C ILE A 141 16.04 12.74 18.79
N ILE A 142 17.10 13.55 18.90
CA ILE A 142 18.38 13.12 19.48
C ILE A 142 18.18 12.59 20.90
N SER A 143 17.39 13.28 21.71
CA SER A 143 17.08 12.87 23.09
C SER A 143 16.41 11.49 23.15
N LEU A 144 15.35 11.28 22.33
CA LEU A 144 14.62 10.01 22.30
C LEU A 144 15.49 8.85 21.79
N ILE A 145 16.25 9.05 20.71
CA ILE A 145 17.15 8.00 20.19
C ILE A 145 18.26 7.70 21.21
N THR A 146 18.82 8.70 21.88
CA THR A 146 19.83 8.47 22.92
C THR A 146 19.27 7.68 24.11
N ALA A 147 18.02 7.95 24.49
CA ALA A 147 17.37 7.28 25.61
C ALA A 147 16.99 5.82 25.31
N TYR A 148 16.45 5.54 24.12
CA TYR A 148 15.88 4.23 23.79
C TYR A 148 16.71 3.42 22.80
N GLY A 149 17.51 4.05 21.94
CA GLY A 149 18.33 3.35 20.93
C GLY A 149 19.24 2.26 21.51
N PRO A 150 19.89 2.44 22.67
CA PRO A 150 20.67 1.39 23.32
C PRO A 150 19.85 0.28 24.01
N ASN A 151 18.51 0.41 24.08
CA ASN A 151 17.65 -0.55 24.75
C ASN A 151 17.67 -1.91 24.02
N GLY A 152 17.70 -3.02 24.77
CA GLY A 152 17.73 -4.37 24.20
C GLY A 152 16.50 -4.71 23.35
N ALA A 153 15.37 -4.05 23.59
CA ALA A 153 14.15 -4.17 22.77
C ALA A 153 14.13 -3.20 21.57
N TYR A 154 15.12 -2.33 21.38
CA TYR A 154 15.19 -1.49 20.19
C TYR A 154 15.66 -2.31 18.98
N TYR A 155 14.99 -2.21 17.84
CA TYR A 155 15.41 -2.90 16.62
C TYR A 155 16.71 -2.29 16.07
N GLN A 156 17.71 -3.13 15.86
CA GLN A 156 19.03 -2.74 15.38
C GLN A 156 19.26 -3.31 13.99
N TYR A 157 19.61 -2.45 13.04
CA TYR A 157 20.06 -2.87 11.71
C TYR A 157 21.55 -2.63 11.56
N ASN A 158 22.33 -3.69 11.33
CA ASN A 158 23.80 -3.63 11.26
C ASN A 158 24.45 -2.90 12.47
N GLY A 159 23.88 -3.11 13.66
CA GLY A 159 24.35 -2.50 14.91
C GLY A 159 23.97 -1.03 15.10
N LYS A 160 23.06 -0.50 14.27
CA LYS A 160 22.56 0.88 14.36
C LYS A 160 21.06 0.89 14.70
N PRO A 161 20.59 1.82 15.56
CA PRO A 161 19.15 1.96 15.82
C PRO A 161 18.42 2.31 14.52
N LEU A 162 17.47 1.47 14.11
CA LEU A 162 16.65 1.74 12.94
C LEU A 162 15.66 2.88 13.25
N ILE A 163 15.49 3.82 12.34
CA ILE A 163 14.56 4.94 12.48
C ILE A 163 13.81 5.12 11.16
N SER A 164 12.50 5.35 11.25
CA SER A 164 11.70 5.82 10.14
C SER A 164 11.03 7.15 10.50
N THR A 165 10.37 7.75 9.52
CA THR A 165 9.54 8.94 9.69
C THR A 165 8.28 8.75 8.86
N PHE A 166 7.20 9.43 9.25
CA PHE A 166 6.11 9.75 8.34
C PHE A 166 6.26 11.21 7.94
N GLU A 167 6.54 11.43 6.65
CA GLU A 167 6.97 12.71 6.10
C GLU A 167 8.20 13.33 6.83
N GLY A 168 8.43 14.64 6.67
CA GLY A 168 9.53 15.37 7.28
C GLY A 168 10.66 15.77 6.32
N ALA A 169 10.45 15.63 5.00
CA ALA A 169 11.45 15.96 3.98
C ALA A 169 11.98 17.40 4.07
N ALA A 170 11.14 18.36 4.47
CA ALA A 170 11.54 19.75 4.70
C ALA A 170 12.61 19.92 5.79
N TYR A 171 12.78 18.92 6.66
CA TYR A 171 13.73 18.86 7.77
C TYR A 171 14.88 17.88 7.48
N ALA A 172 15.08 17.46 6.22
CA ALA A 172 16.13 16.53 5.84
C ALA A 172 17.53 16.97 6.29
N SER A 173 17.82 18.29 6.35
CA SER A 173 19.13 18.80 6.78
C SER A 173 19.49 18.43 8.22
N ASP A 174 18.51 18.35 9.11
CA ASP A 174 18.69 18.10 10.54
C ASP A 174 19.25 16.69 10.78
N TRP A 175 18.94 15.75 9.87
CA TRP A 175 19.40 14.37 9.95
C TRP A 175 20.92 14.20 9.84
N THR A 176 21.64 15.20 9.33
CA THR A 176 23.10 15.21 9.40
C THR A 176 23.58 15.24 10.85
N ALA A 177 23.02 16.13 11.67
CA ALA A 177 23.36 16.27 13.08
C ALA A 177 22.78 15.11 13.92
N ILE A 178 21.54 14.71 13.66
CA ILE A 178 20.90 13.58 14.35
C ILE A 178 21.71 12.30 14.18
N LYS A 179 22.11 11.96 12.94
CA LYS A 179 22.91 10.76 12.67
C LYS A 179 24.30 10.85 13.30
N ALA A 180 24.93 12.03 13.27
CA ALA A 180 26.23 12.22 13.92
C ALA A 180 26.17 12.04 15.44
N ALA A 181 25.08 12.47 16.09
CA ALA A 181 24.89 12.36 17.53
C ALA A 181 24.51 10.94 17.99
N THR A 182 23.75 10.21 17.16
CA THR A 182 23.06 8.98 17.60
C THR A 182 23.55 7.71 16.91
N GLY A 183 24.18 7.83 15.73
CA GLY A 183 24.58 6.69 14.90
C GLY A 183 23.42 5.91 14.29
N CYS A 184 22.21 6.47 14.25
CA CYS A 184 21.01 5.79 13.72
C CYS A 184 21.09 5.46 12.22
N PHE A 185 20.23 4.53 11.80
CA PHE A 185 19.99 4.14 10.42
C PHE A 185 18.63 4.68 9.99
N LEU A 186 18.60 5.64 9.07
CA LEU A 186 17.39 6.36 8.67
C LEU A 186 16.78 5.78 7.39
N ILE A 187 15.53 5.31 7.49
CA ILE A 187 14.70 4.86 6.37
C ILE A 187 13.33 5.59 6.42
N PRO A 188 13.27 6.85 5.96
CA PRO A 188 12.06 7.65 6.10
C PRO A 188 11.03 7.29 5.02
N ASP A 189 9.75 7.49 5.33
CA ASP A 189 8.77 7.81 4.31
C ASP A 189 8.81 9.33 4.08
N TRP A 190 9.11 9.73 2.84
CA TRP A 190 9.08 11.12 2.36
C TRP A 190 8.29 11.16 1.06
N SER A 191 7.04 10.71 1.11
CA SER A 191 6.13 10.70 -0.04
C SER A 191 5.89 12.10 -0.65
N SER A 192 6.22 13.18 0.08
CA SER A 192 6.34 14.55 -0.45
C SER A 192 7.44 14.76 -1.51
N LEU A 193 8.37 13.82 -1.66
CA LEU A 193 9.46 13.81 -2.63
C LEU A 193 9.41 12.56 -3.53
N THR A 194 9.95 12.69 -4.74
CA THR A 194 10.27 11.48 -5.53
C THR A 194 11.44 10.73 -4.88
N PRO A 195 11.60 9.41 -5.11
CA PRO A 195 12.74 8.67 -4.58
C PRO A 195 14.09 9.25 -5.04
N GLU A 196 14.20 9.76 -6.27
CA GLU A 196 15.40 10.45 -6.76
C GLU A 196 15.71 11.69 -5.91
N ALA A 197 14.71 12.54 -5.64
CA ALA A 197 14.89 13.75 -4.85
C ALA A 197 15.23 13.43 -3.38
N ALA A 198 14.62 12.40 -2.82
CA ALA A 198 14.92 11.93 -1.47
C ALA A 198 16.35 11.39 -1.35
N VAL A 199 16.83 10.61 -2.33
CA VAL A 199 18.24 10.16 -2.41
C VAL A 199 19.20 11.35 -2.56
N ALA A 200 18.82 12.35 -3.37
CA ALA A 200 19.64 13.54 -3.60
C ALA A 200 19.87 14.40 -2.35
N THR A 201 19.07 14.23 -1.28
CA THR A 201 19.33 14.87 0.02
C THR A 201 20.65 14.41 0.65
N GLY A 202 21.11 13.20 0.34
CA GLY A 202 22.36 12.61 0.84
C GLY A 202 22.37 12.20 2.32
N VAL A 203 21.23 12.26 3.01
CA VAL A 203 21.14 11.95 4.46
C VAL A 203 20.48 10.61 4.78
N ILE A 204 19.73 10.04 3.85
CA ILE A 204 19.00 8.78 4.03
C ILE A 204 19.94 7.57 3.98
N ASP A 205 19.59 6.48 4.67
CA ASP A 205 20.24 5.17 4.53
C ASP A 205 19.38 4.16 3.75
N GLY A 206 18.12 4.48 3.48
CA GLY A 206 17.15 3.73 2.69
C GLY A 206 15.87 4.56 2.52
N LEU A 207 14.84 4.04 1.84
CA LEU A 207 13.51 4.67 1.80
C LEU A 207 12.38 3.68 2.07
N LEU A 208 11.37 4.17 2.79
CA LEU A 208 10.08 3.54 2.98
C LEU A 208 9.09 4.13 1.96
N SER A 209 8.32 3.27 1.29
CA SER A 209 7.20 3.69 0.43
C SER A 209 5.91 3.80 1.24
N TRP A 210 5.04 4.78 0.94
CA TRP A 210 3.69 4.90 1.49
C TRP A 210 2.59 4.74 0.42
N SER A 211 2.81 3.83 -0.53
CA SER A 211 1.86 3.58 -1.63
C SER A 211 1.51 2.09 -1.78
N PRO A 212 0.94 1.42 -0.75
CA PRO A 212 0.55 0.02 -0.85
C PRO A 212 -0.84 -0.20 -1.48
N TRP A 213 -1.52 0.85 -1.94
CA TRP A 213 -2.88 0.76 -2.49
C TRP A 213 -2.92 1.09 -3.98
N PRO A 214 -3.78 0.39 -4.76
CA PRO A 214 -3.84 0.56 -6.21
C PRO A 214 -4.59 1.83 -6.61
N TRP A 215 -4.45 2.20 -7.89
CA TRP A 215 -5.16 3.32 -8.48
C TRP A 215 -6.53 2.90 -9.02
N GLY A 216 -7.60 3.51 -8.50
CA GLY A 216 -8.95 3.35 -9.05
C GLY A 216 -9.43 1.90 -9.00
N ASP A 217 -9.96 1.41 -10.11
CA ASP A 217 -10.48 0.05 -10.28
C ASP A 217 -9.40 -0.99 -10.68
N LEU A 218 -8.12 -0.60 -10.70
CA LEU A 218 -7.03 -1.51 -11.08
C LEU A 218 -6.61 -2.41 -9.91
N ASP A 219 -6.08 -3.59 -10.23
CA ASP A 219 -5.34 -4.41 -9.26
C ASP A 219 -3.97 -3.77 -8.99
N MET A 220 -3.33 -4.17 -7.89
CA MET A 220 -1.99 -3.69 -7.54
C MET A 220 -0.95 -3.99 -8.63
N ASP A 221 0.10 -3.15 -8.65
CA ASP A 221 1.29 -3.35 -9.46
C ASP A 221 2.59 -3.00 -8.70
N THR A 222 3.73 -3.20 -9.36
CA THR A 222 5.06 -2.98 -8.81
C THR A 222 5.82 -1.84 -9.45
N HIS A 223 5.16 -0.95 -10.21
CA HIS A 223 5.85 0.13 -10.92
C HIS A 223 6.47 1.15 -9.97
N ILE A 224 5.77 1.49 -8.87
CA ILE A 224 6.32 2.34 -7.81
C ILE A 224 7.51 1.65 -7.13
N ASP A 225 7.42 0.35 -6.84
CA ASP A 225 8.53 -0.41 -6.23
C ASP A 225 9.77 -0.40 -7.13
N ALA A 226 9.56 -0.57 -8.45
CA ALA A 226 10.61 -0.50 -9.44
C ALA A 226 11.35 0.85 -9.39
N ALA A 227 10.59 1.95 -9.28
CA ALA A 227 11.16 3.29 -9.15
C ALA A 227 12.00 3.43 -7.87
N PHE A 228 11.48 2.99 -6.71
CA PHE A 228 12.24 3.02 -5.45
C PHE A 228 13.55 2.24 -5.57
N MET A 229 13.51 0.97 -5.99
CA MET A 229 14.71 0.14 -6.13
C MET A 229 15.74 0.75 -7.07
N GLN A 230 15.28 1.33 -8.19
CA GLN A 230 16.17 1.92 -9.17
C GLN A 230 16.93 3.14 -8.62
N TYR A 231 16.24 4.06 -7.94
CA TYR A 231 16.89 5.29 -7.43
C TYR A 231 17.70 5.03 -6.16
N LEU A 232 17.27 4.09 -5.32
CA LEU A 232 18.03 3.66 -4.16
C LEU A 232 19.32 2.93 -4.55
N GLY A 233 19.33 2.22 -5.69
CA GLY A 233 20.47 1.46 -6.16
C GLY A 233 20.81 0.34 -5.20
N THR A 234 21.77 0.57 -4.30
CA THR A 234 22.18 -0.41 -3.27
C THR A 234 21.68 -0.06 -1.86
N LEU A 235 20.97 1.07 -1.70
CA LEU A 235 20.37 1.43 -0.42
C LEU A 235 19.11 0.55 -0.16
N PRO A 236 18.88 0.10 1.09
CA PRO A 236 17.69 -0.68 1.43
C PRO A 236 16.37 -0.01 1.05
N TYR A 237 15.48 -0.83 0.48
CA TYR A 237 14.09 -0.49 0.24
C TYR A 237 13.18 -1.12 1.29
N MET A 238 12.29 -0.33 1.89
CA MET A 238 11.19 -0.82 2.71
C MET A 238 9.87 -0.71 1.94
N MET A 239 9.40 -1.85 1.46
CA MET A 239 8.15 -2.01 0.74
C MET A 239 6.97 -2.05 1.71
N THR A 240 5.86 -1.42 1.36
CA THR A 240 4.64 -1.48 2.17
C THR A 240 3.63 -2.48 1.66
N VAL A 241 2.92 -3.09 2.61
CA VAL A 241 1.82 -4.04 2.38
C VAL A 241 0.63 -3.61 3.22
N SER A 242 -0.57 -3.59 2.66
CA SER A 242 -1.80 -3.21 3.37
C SER A 242 -2.96 -4.07 2.88
N PRO A 243 -3.89 -4.52 3.75
CA PRO A 243 -4.99 -5.36 3.30
C PRO A 243 -6.16 -4.56 2.70
N TRP A 244 -6.37 -3.32 3.15
CA TRP A 244 -7.56 -2.53 2.84
C TRP A 244 -7.26 -1.05 3.04
N PHE A 245 -8.17 -0.15 2.63
CA PHE A 245 -8.19 1.24 3.09
C PHE A 245 -9.59 1.80 2.98
N TYR A 246 -10.11 2.36 4.06
CA TYR A 246 -11.31 3.20 4.01
C TYR A 246 -11.31 4.15 5.20
N ALA A 247 -11.49 5.43 4.91
CA ALA A 247 -11.68 6.45 5.92
C ALA A 247 -12.91 7.30 5.61
N ASN A 248 -13.68 7.62 6.64
CA ASN A 248 -14.67 8.69 6.63
C ASN A 248 -14.50 9.49 7.94
N LEU A 249 -13.46 10.32 7.93
CA LEU A 249 -13.00 11.17 9.03
C LEU A 249 -12.90 12.62 8.54
N PRO A 250 -14.04 13.32 8.38
CA PRO A 250 -14.06 14.69 7.87
C PRO A 250 -13.22 15.68 8.70
N GLY A 251 -13.05 15.42 10.00
CA GLY A 251 -12.18 16.20 10.88
C GLY A 251 -10.70 16.14 10.49
N TYR A 252 -10.30 15.17 9.68
CA TYR A 252 -8.96 15.02 9.10
C TYR A 252 -8.95 15.28 7.58
N ASP A 253 -10.03 15.84 7.02
CA ASP A 253 -10.24 15.98 5.58
C ASP A 253 -10.13 14.63 4.82
N LYS A 254 -10.53 13.52 5.46
CA LYS A 254 -10.51 12.17 4.87
C LYS A 254 -11.90 11.62 4.63
N ASN A 255 -12.20 11.25 3.39
CA ASN A 255 -13.41 10.51 3.03
C ASN A 255 -13.24 9.75 1.71
N TRP A 256 -12.46 8.67 1.71
CA TRP A 256 -12.20 7.90 0.50
C TRP A 256 -11.89 6.42 0.78
N ILE A 257 -11.95 5.62 -0.28
CA ILE A 257 -11.50 4.23 -0.35
C ILE A 257 -10.46 4.07 -1.46
N TRP A 258 -9.45 3.23 -1.22
CA TRP A 258 -8.69 2.60 -2.29
C TRP A 258 -9.06 1.12 -2.36
N ARG A 259 -8.99 0.53 -3.56
CA ARG A 259 -9.43 -0.85 -3.78
C ARG A 259 -8.61 -1.81 -2.92
N GLY A 260 -9.29 -2.49 -1.99
CA GLY A 260 -8.71 -3.53 -1.13
C GLY A 260 -9.09 -4.97 -1.56
N ASP A 261 -9.84 -5.10 -2.64
CA ASP A 261 -10.47 -6.33 -3.17
C ASP A 261 -9.56 -7.57 -3.12
N ASP A 262 -8.59 -7.68 -4.04
CA ASP A 262 -7.60 -8.77 -4.08
C ASP A 262 -6.24 -8.35 -3.45
N LEU A 263 -6.16 -7.11 -2.93
CA LEU A 263 -4.92 -6.41 -2.56
C LEU A 263 -4.02 -7.19 -1.59
N TRP A 264 -4.60 -7.77 -0.53
CA TRP A 264 -3.82 -8.50 0.47
C TRP A 264 -3.10 -9.71 -0.15
N TYR A 265 -3.73 -10.39 -1.12
CA TYR A 265 -3.09 -11.51 -1.81
C TYR A 265 -2.02 -10.99 -2.79
N ASP A 266 -2.41 -10.05 -3.67
CA ASP A 266 -1.53 -9.53 -4.72
C ASP A 266 -0.23 -8.98 -4.13
N ARG A 267 -0.33 -8.16 -3.08
CA ARG A 267 0.82 -7.48 -2.51
C ARG A 267 1.83 -8.44 -1.86
N TRP A 268 1.36 -9.55 -1.26
CA TRP A 268 2.25 -10.58 -0.72
C TRP A 268 2.93 -11.41 -1.83
N GLU A 269 2.24 -11.68 -2.95
CA GLU A 269 2.86 -12.30 -4.13
C GLU A 269 3.92 -11.36 -4.75
N GLU A 270 3.63 -10.07 -4.83
CA GLU A 270 4.58 -9.05 -5.30
C GLU A 270 5.81 -8.96 -4.40
N VAL A 271 5.69 -9.07 -3.07
CA VAL A 271 6.84 -9.18 -2.15
C VAL A 271 7.76 -10.36 -2.52
N MET A 272 7.20 -11.49 -2.99
CA MET A 272 8.00 -12.65 -3.43
C MET A 272 8.77 -12.36 -4.71
N PHE A 273 8.27 -11.48 -5.58
CA PHE A 273 8.93 -11.07 -6.81
C PHE A 273 9.94 -9.92 -6.59
N VAL A 274 9.53 -8.87 -5.87
CA VAL A 274 10.34 -7.67 -5.59
C VAL A 274 11.52 -8.01 -4.67
N GLN A 275 11.31 -8.88 -3.67
CA GLN A 275 12.32 -9.25 -2.67
C GLN A 275 13.01 -8.04 -1.99
N PRO A 276 12.25 -7.08 -1.43
CA PRO A 276 12.82 -5.90 -0.76
C PRO A 276 13.66 -6.29 0.47
N GLU A 277 14.47 -5.36 0.98
CA GLU A 277 15.18 -5.54 2.26
C GLU A 277 14.22 -5.59 3.44
N PHE A 278 13.18 -4.77 3.42
CA PHE A 278 12.19 -4.72 4.50
C PHE A 278 10.77 -4.69 3.95
N VAL A 279 9.85 -5.24 4.74
CA VAL A 279 8.41 -5.06 4.55
C VAL A 279 7.86 -4.32 5.76
N GLN A 280 6.99 -3.34 5.56
CA GLN A 280 6.17 -2.75 6.63
C GLN A 280 4.69 -2.92 6.31
N ILE A 281 3.98 -3.61 7.19
CA ILE A 281 2.53 -3.75 7.13
C ILE A 281 1.89 -2.44 7.62
N LEU A 282 1.04 -1.84 6.80
CA LEU A 282 0.18 -0.70 7.13
C LEU A 282 -1.23 -1.26 7.35
N SER A 283 -1.68 -1.43 8.60
CA SER A 283 -1.03 -1.14 9.89
C SER A 283 -1.45 -2.16 10.95
N TRP A 284 -0.93 -2.04 12.17
CA TRP A 284 -1.39 -2.84 13.30
C TRP A 284 -2.72 -2.32 13.87
N ASN A 285 -2.88 -1.01 14.06
CA ASN A 285 -4.01 -0.45 14.83
C ASN A 285 -4.55 0.91 14.32
N ASP A 286 -4.51 1.14 13.01
CA ASP A 286 -5.20 2.29 12.40
C ASP A 286 -6.65 1.91 12.05
N PHE A 287 -7.56 2.05 13.02
CA PHE A 287 -8.96 1.68 12.83
C PHE A 287 -9.71 2.72 11.98
N GLY A 288 -9.34 3.98 12.12
CA GLY A 288 -9.87 5.11 11.36
C GLY A 288 -9.62 4.98 9.86
N GLU A 289 -8.52 4.38 9.43
CA GLU A 289 -8.20 4.16 8.01
C GLU A 289 -8.50 2.72 7.54
N SER A 290 -9.12 1.91 8.40
CA SER A 290 -9.62 0.55 8.12
C SER A 290 -8.56 -0.42 7.57
N HIS A 291 -7.28 -0.19 7.87
CA HIS A 291 -6.19 -1.02 7.34
C HIS A 291 -5.41 -1.76 8.44
N TYR A 292 -6.00 -1.86 9.63
CA TYR A 292 -5.44 -2.55 10.78
C TYR A 292 -5.43 -4.07 10.59
N ILE A 293 -4.49 -4.77 11.24
CA ILE A 293 -4.47 -6.24 11.36
C ILE A 293 -4.40 -6.71 12.83
N GLY A 294 -4.36 -5.77 13.77
CA GLY A 294 -4.45 -6.03 15.20
C GLY A 294 -5.86 -6.40 15.64
N PRO A 295 -6.02 -6.92 16.86
CA PRO A 295 -7.33 -7.26 17.40
C PRO A 295 -8.19 -6.01 17.60
N LEU A 296 -9.50 -6.15 17.44
CA LEU A 296 -10.46 -5.11 17.83
C LEU A 296 -10.35 -4.82 19.34
N ASP A 297 -10.30 -3.54 19.70
CA ASP A 297 -10.22 -3.07 21.08
C ASP A 297 -11.02 -1.77 21.23
N ASP A 298 -12.08 -1.82 22.03
CA ASP A 298 -12.97 -0.68 22.28
C ASP A 298 -12.25 0.53 22.89
N ASN A 299 -11.04 0.35 23.45
CA ASN A 299 -10.25 1.43 24.01
C ASN A 299 -9.45 2.23 22.96
N GLN A 300 -9.43 1.79 21.70
CA GLN A 300 -8.62 2.40 20.63
C GLN A 300 -9.42 3.24 19.63
N TYR A 301 -10.75 3.33 19.76
CA TYR A 301 -11.60 4.03 18.79
C TYR A 301 -11.70 5.56 18.96
N GLY A 302 -10.76 6.17 19.69
CA GLY A 302 -10.77 7.62 19.94
C GLY A 302 -10.71 8.46 18.66
N GLU A 303 -10.05 7.96 17.60
CA GLU A 303 -9.96 8.66 16.32
C GLU A 303 -11.30 8.89 15.62
N PHE A 304 -12.32 8.04 15.84
CA PHE A 304 -13.63 8.24 15.22
C PHE A 304 -14.32 9.49 15.77
N ASP A 305 -14.18 9.74 17.09
CA ASP A 305 -14.72 10.94 17.72
C ASP A 305 -13.93 12.19 17.29
N VAL A 306 -12.60 12.12 17.30
CA VAL A 306 -11.72 13.25 16.97
C VAL A 306 -11.80 13.60 15.47
N GLY A 307 -11.83 12.58 14.62
CA GLY A 307 -11.97 12.69 13.17
C GLY A 307 -13.41 12.98 12.72
N GLY A 308 -14.39 13.02 13.65
CA GLY A 308 -15.76 13.38 13.34
C GLY A 308 -16.48 12.38 12.43
N ALA A 309 -16.18 11.09 12.57
CA ALA A 309 -16.80 10.04 11.77
C ALA A 309 -18.33 10.03 11.94
N PRO A 310 -19.10 9.71 10.90
CA PRO A 310 -20.56 9.61 11.01
C PRO A 310 -21.01 8.48 11.95
N TYR A 311 -20.20 7.43 12.06
CA TYR A 311 -20.29 6.31 13.01
C TYR A 311 -18.96 5.54 13.01
N ASN A 312 -18.75 4.64 13.97
CA ASN A 312 -17.59 3.76 13.97
C ASN A 312 -17.81 2.57 13.01
N TYR A 313 -17.16 2.63 11.85
CA TYR A 313 -17.22 1.61 10.80
C TYR A 313 -16.27 0.42 10.99
N ALA A 314 -15.43 0.42 12.04
CA ALA A 314 -14.60 -0.71 12.45
C ALA A 314 -15.31 -1.67 13.42
N LEU A 315 -16.47 -1.27 13.97
CA LEU A 315 -17.23 -2.14 14.88
C LEU A 315 -17.61 -3.45 14.20
N ASN A 316 -17.22 -4.56 14.83
CA ASN A 316 -17.42 -5.92 14.33
C ASN A 316 -16.77 -6.19 12.97
N MET A 317 -15.65 -5.53 12.65
CA MET A 317 -14.82 -5.82 11.47
C MET A 317 -13.49 -6.44 11.91
N PRO A 318 -13.42 -7.76 12.18
CA PRO A 318 -12.26 -8.39 12.83
C PRO A 318 -11.13 -8.67 11.82
N HIS A 319 -10.41 -7.60 11.44
CA HIS A 319 -9.32 -7.66 10.46
C HIS A 319 -8.12 -8.50 10.91
N ASP A 320 -8.07 -8.91 12.17
CA ASP A 320 -7.05 -9.84 12.67
C ASP A 320 -7.10 -11.21 11.96
N GLY A 321 -8.20 -11.55 11.29
CA GLY A 321 -8.26 -12.69 10.37
C GLY A 321 -7.24 -12.64 9.23
N TRP A 322 -6.82 -11.46 8.76
CA TRP A 322 -5.75 -11.36 7.75
C TRP A 322 -4.37 -11.78 8.27
N ARG A 323 -4.19 -11.92 9.59
CA ARG A 323 -2.95 -12.43 10.18
C ARG A 323 -2.76 -13.93 9.99
N LEU A 324 -3.80 -14.70 9.67
CA LEU A 324 -3.76 -16.16 9.74
C LEU A 324 -2.58 -16.77 8.97
N PHE A 325 -2.29 -16.24 7.78
CA PHE A 325 -1.24 -16.76 6.90
C PHE A 325 0.07 -15.99 6.97
N LEU A 326 0.16 -14.92 7.76
CA LEU A 326 1.39 -14.14 7.92
C LEU A 326 2.61 -14.99 8.31
N PRO A 327 2.51 -15.99 9.21
CA PRO A 327 3.65 -16.85 9.52
C PRO A 327 4.24 -17.52 8.28
N TYR A 328 3.38 -18.07 7.42
CA TYR A 328 3.81 -18.74 6.21
C TYR A 328 4.42 -17.75 5.20
N VAL A 329 3.75 -16.63 4.91
CA VAL A 329 4.23 -15.69 3.88
C VAL A 329 5.47 -14.92 4.33
N ILE A 330 5.58 -14.55 5.61
CA ILE A 330 6.78 -13.88 6.14
C ILE A 330 7.98 -14.84 6.14
N ASP A 331 7.79 -16.10 6.54
CA ASP A 331 8.86 -17.09 6.48
C ASP A 331 9.30 -17.36 5.03
N LEU A 332 8.34 -17.45 4.11
CA LEU A 332 8.61 -17.59 2.67
C LEU A 332 9.41 -16.41 2.14
N TYR A 333 9.04 -15.16 2.50
CA TYR A 333 9.75 -13.95 2.13
C TYR A 333 11.19 -13.92 2.69
N LYS A 334 11.36 -14.22 3.97
CA LYS A 334 12.65 -14.09 4.67
C LYS A 334 13.64 -15.18 4.32
N THR A 335 13.16 -16.41 4.11
CA THR A 335 14.02 -17.59 3.96
C THR A 335 13.97 -18.20 2.56
N GLY A 336 12.99 -17.80 1.75
CA GLY A 336 12.74 -18.34 0.42
C GLY A 336 11.95 -19.64 0.40
N THR A 337 11.60 -20.22 1.55
CA THR A 337 10.74 -21.41 1.62
C THR A 337 9.96 -21.44 2.94
N ALA A 338 8.74 -21.97 2.93
CA ALA A 338 7.96 -22.19 4.16
C ALA A 338 7.19 -23.51 4.07
N SER A 339 6.87 -24.10 5.23
CA SER A 339 6.11 -25.35 5.30
C SER A 339 4.68 -25.08 5.75
N VAL A 340 3.72 -25.72 5.07
CA VAL A 340 2.34 -25.81 5.52
C VAL A 340 2.23 -26.94 6.52
N THR A 341 1.90 -26.61 7.76
CA THR A 341 1.63 -27.58 8.85
C THR A 341 0.18 -27.57 9.30
N GLU A 342 -0.56 -26.53 8.97
CA GLU A 342 -1.99 -26.40 9.21
C GLU A 342 -2.61 -25.73 7.99
N GLU A 343 -3.71 -26.30 7.50
CA GLU A 343 -4.45 -25.73 6.38
C GLU A 343 -5.49 -24.74 6.91
N GLY A 344 -5.78 -23.68 6.17
CA GLY A 344 -6.74 -22.68 6.62
C GLY A 344 -7.40 -21.94 5.49
N LEU A 345 -8.39 -21.13 5.86
CA LEU A 345 -9.19 -20.29 4.97
C LEU A 345 -9.35 -18.91 5.63
N VAL A 346 -9.10 -17.85 4.87
CA VAL A 346 -9.43 -16.46 5.21
C VAL A 346 -10.36 -15.94 4.12
N ALA A 347 -11.37 -15.16 4.49
CA ALA A 347 -12.25 -14.51 3.55
C ALA A 347 -12.64 -13.11 4.00
N TRP A 348 -12.94 -12.23 3.06
CA TRP A 348 -13.37 -10.87 3.36
C TRP A 348 -14.38 -10.35 2.35
N TYR A 349 -15.29 -9.48 2.80
CA TYR A 349 -16.33 -8.87 1.98
C TYR A 349 -16.99 -7.69 2.71
N ARG A 350 -17.63 -6.80 1.95
CA ARG A 350 -18.50 -5.75 2.48
C ARG A 350 -19.87 -6.32 2.87
N LEU A 351 -20.47 -5.81 3.94
CA LEU A 351 -21.74 -6.34 4.48
C LEU A 351 -22.99 -5.86 3.73
N SER A 352 -22.81 -5.03 2.71
CA SER A 352 -23.85 -4.48 1.86
C SER A 352 -23.34 -4.35 0.42
N PRO A 353 -24.22 -4.50 -0.59
CA PRO A 353 -23.91 -4.08 -1.94
C PRO A 353 -23.53 -2.60 -2.00
N GLY A 354 -22.56 -2.21 -2.84
CA GLY A 354 -22.06 -0.81 -2.92
C GLY A 354 -23.10 0.23 -3.33
N THR A 355 -24.25 -0.20 -3.85
CA THR A 355 -25.37 0.66 -4.19
C THR A 355 -26.57 0.50 -3.25
N ALA A 356 -26.44 -0.22 -2.13
CA ALA A 356 -27.52 -0.43 -1.17
C ALA A 356 -27.90 0.86 -0.44
N CYS A 357 -26.89 1.68 -0.11
CA CYS A 357 -27.04 2.94 0.59
C CYS A 357 -26.26 4.07 -0.09
N PRO A 358 -26.56 5.34 0.23
CA PRO A 358 -25.72 6.46 -0.15
C PRO A 358 -24.26 6.27 0.27
N THR A 359 -23.33 6.75 -0.57
CA THR A 359 -21.87 6.62 -0.36
C THR A 359 -21.34 7.33 0.88
N GLY A 360 -22.12 8.22 1.49
CA GLY A 360 -21.67 9.10 2.57
C GLY A 360 -20.70 10.19 2.10
N GLY A 361 -20.66 10.48 0.79
CA GLY A 361 -19.68 11.39 0.18
C GLY A 361 -18.31 10.76 -0.03
N THR A 362 -18.15 9.46 0.25
CA THR A 362 -16.91 8.72 0.01
C THR A 362 -16.62 8.70 -1.49
N SER A 363 -15.38 9.00 -1.88
CA SER A 363 -14.86 8.78 -3.23
C SER A 363 -14.03 7.51 -3.29
N GLY A 364 -13.95 6.87 -4.46
CA GLY A 364 -12.82 6.01 -4.79
C GLY A 364 -11.64 6.90 -5.17
N ASN A 365 -10.44 6.64 -4.63
CA ASN A 365 -9.28 7.55 -4.66
C ASN A 365 -9.55 8.92 -4.00
N THR A 366 -8.54 9.79 -3.97
CA THR A 366 -8.71 11.15 -3.43
C THR A 366 -7.97 12.26 -4.18
N ALA A 367 -8.68 13.36 -4.42
CA ALA A 367 -8.15 14.57 -5.05
C ALA A 367 -7.13 15.32 -4.17
N VAL A 368 -7.13 15.11 -2.84
CA VAL A 368 -6.10 15.70 -1.96
C VAL A 368 -4.71 15.07 -2.19
N GLN A 369 -4.67 13.91 -2.83
CA GLN A 369 -3.46 13.25 -3.33
C GLN A 369 -3.30 13.40 -4.85
N TYR A 370 -3.98 14.37 -5.47
CA TYR A 370 -3.93 14.64 -6.91
C TYR A 370 -4.40 13.48 -7.79
N GLN A 371 -5.13 12.53 -7.22
CA GLN A 371 -5.69 11.40 -7.95
C GLN A 371 -7.01 11.80 -8.60
N LEU A 372 -7.29 11.21 -9.77
CA LEU A 372 -8.66 11.19 -10.27
C LEU A 372 -9.52 10.38 -9.29
N GLU A 373 -10.64 10.97 -8.88
CA GLU A 373 -11.62 10.33 -8.01
C GLU A 373 -12.71 9.64 -8.84
N PHE A 374 -13.25 8.57 -8.28
CA PHE A 374 -14.28 7.70 -8.87
C PHE A 374 -15.45 7.54 -7.92
N GLU A 375 -16.58 7.05 -8.42
CA GLU A 375 -17.62 6.57 -7.52
C GLU A 375 -17.11 5.33 -6.77
N PRO A 376 -17.28 5.23 -5.45
CA PRO A 376 -16.65 4.17 -4.65
C PRO A 376 -17.13 2.76 -5.01
N TYR A 377 -18.35 2.61 -5.54
CA TYR A 377 -18.85 1.32 -6.05
C TYR A 377 -18.26 0.91 -7.41
N GLU A 378 -17.57 1.81 -8.11
CA GLU A 378 -16.77 1.48 -9.30
C GLU A 378 -15.38 0.94 -8.90
N VAL A 379 -14.93 1.24 -7.67
CA VAL A 379 -13.63 0.85 -7.12
C VAL A 379 -13.73 -0.42 -6.25
N ALA A 380 -14.74 -0.53 -5.40
CA ALA A 380 -14.92 -1.66 -4.49
C ALA A 380 -16.01 -2.61 -5.01
N GLU A 381 -15.61 -3.76 -5.54
CA GLU A 381 -16.55 -4.68 -6.17
C GLU A 381 -17.49 -5.39 -5.18
N ASP A 382 -18.70 -5.75 -5.65
CA ASP A 382 -19.64 -6.60 -4.89
C ASP A 382 -19.24 -8.09 -4.98
N LYS A 383 -18.10 -8.40 -4.37
CA LYS A 383 -17.50 -9.75 -4.34
C LYS A 383 -17.18 -10.22 -2.91
N ILE A 384 -17.15 -11.54 -2.75
CA ILE A 384 -16.56 -12.23 -1.61
C ILE A 384 -15.19 -12.74 -2.04
N PHE A 385 -14.16 -12.28 -1.35
CA PHE A 385 -12.76 -12.62 -1.60
C PHE A 385 -12.30 -13.66 -0.59
N PHE A 386 -11.43 -14.57 -1.00
CA PHE A 386 -10.95 -15.64 -0.13
C PHE A 386 -9.56 -16.16 -0.52
N SER A 387 -8.78 -16.49 0.49
CA SER A 387 -7.48 -17.14 0.35
C SER A 387 -7.42 -18.39 1.22
N ALA A 388 -6.72 -19.43 0.74
CA ALA A 388 -6.51 -20.66 1.51
C ALA A 388 -5.05 -21.09 1.45
N LEU A 389 -4.44 -21.32 2.62
CA LEU A 389 -3.13 -21.96 2.73
C LEU A 389 -3.31 -23.48 2.73
N LEU A 390 -2.77 -24.15 1.71
CA LEU A 390 -3.04 -25.56 1.45
C LEU A 390 -1.75 -26.36 1.18
N GLY A 391 -1.70 -27.58 1.72
CA GLY A 391 -0.68 -28.57 1.39
C GLY A 391 -0.98 -29.35 0.09
N SER A 392 -2.22 -29.26 -0.40
CA SER A 392 -2.65 -29.76 -1.72
C SER A 392 -3.99 -29.17 -2.11
N SER A 393 -4.32 -29.14 -3.40
CA SER A 393 -5.53 -28.50 -3.91
C SER A 393 -6.82 -28.95 -3.21
N THR A 394 -7.73 -28.00 -3.00
CA THR A 394 -9.11 -28.22 -2.55
C THR A 394 -10.09 -27.61 -3.55
N THR A 395 -11.38 -27.90 -3.40
CA THR A 395 -12.46 -27.16 -4.06
C THR A 395 -13.07 -26.16 -3.09
N VAL A 396 -13.40 -24.96 -3.56
CA VAL A 396 -14.10 -23.93 -2.79
C VAL A 396 -15.59 -23.90 -3.15
N THR A 397 -16.44 -23.60 -2.17
CA THR A 397 -17.86 -23.33 -2.36
C THR A 397 -18.22 -22.10 -1.53
N VAL A 398 -18.96 -21.17 -2.13
CA VAL A 398 -19.44 -19.95 -1.47
C VAL A 398 -20.94 -19.88 -1.68
N THR A 399 -21.70 -19.72 -0.61
CA THR A 399 -23.14 -19.52 -0.68
C THR A 399 -23.55 -18.21 -0.02
N VAL A 400 -24.54 -17.55 -0.62
CA VAL A 400 -25.21 -16.36 -0.04
C VAL A 400 -26.71 -16.62 -0.01
N GLY A 401 -27.31 -16.57 1.19
CA GLY A 401 -28.72 -16.90 1.37
C GLY A 401 -29.06 -18.35 0.97
N GLY A 402 -28.08 -19.27 1.07
CA GLY A 402 -28.21 -20.66 0.66
C GLY A 402 -28.09 -20.91 -0.85
N VAL A 403 -27.79 -19.89 -1.65
CA VAL A 403 -27.53 -20.02 -3.09
C VAL A 403 -26.03 -20.14 -3.33
N ASP A 404 -25.58 -21.24 -3.94
CA ASP A 404 -24.21 -21.41 -4.41
C ASP A 404 -23.90 -20.44 -5.55
N LEU A 405 -22.81 -19.69 -5.40
CA LEU A 405 -22.36 -18.67 -6.35
C LEU A 405 -21.38 -19.21 -7.41
N GLY A 406 -20.97 -20.48 -7.31
CA GLY A 406 -20.06 -21.10 -8.28
C GLY A 406 -18.61 -20.61 -8.16
N ALA A 407 -18.15 -20.40 -6.92
CA ALA A 407 -16.79 -19.95 -6.64
C ALA A 407 -15.72 -20.91 -7.16
N ALA A 408 -14.57 -20.36 -7.58
CA ALA A 408 -13.40 -21.09 -8.04
C ALA A 408 -12.12 -20.35 -7.64
N TRP A 409 -10.98 -21.05 -7.70
CA TRP A 409 -9.67 -20.43 -7.56
C TRP A 409 -9.34 -19.62 -8.82
N SER A 410 -9.06 -18.33 -8.67
CA SER A 410 -8.49 -17.49 -9.74
C SER A 410 -6.98 -17.64 -9.82
N SER A 411 -6.33 -17.88 -8.67
CA SER A 411 -4.88 -18.05 -8.54
C SER A 411 -4.53 -19.29 -7.72
N THR A 412 -3.52 -20.02 -8.17
CA THR A 412 -3.03 -21.25 -7.50
C THR A 412 -1.51 -21.23 -7.44
N PRO A 413 -0.89 -21.69 -6.34
CA PRO A 413 0.56 -21.65 -6.16
C PRO A 413 1.25 -22.67 -7.07
N ALA A 414 2.43 -22.33 -7.58
CA ALA A 414 3.22 -23.26 -8.38
C ALA A 414 3.52 -24.56 -7.61
N GLY A 415 3.21 -25.70 -8.23
CA GLY A 415 3.39 -27.01 -7.59
C GLY A 415 2.29 -27.39 -6.57
N GLY A 416 1.28 -26.55 -6.38
CA GLY A 416 0.05 -26.88 -5.65
C GLY A 416 0.14 -26.82 -4.12
N VAL A 417 1.25 -26.32 -3.56
CA VAL A 417 1.47 -26.12 -2.13
C VAL A 417 1.68 -24.62 -1.88
N GLY A 418 0.87 -24.01 -1.01
CA GLY A 418 0.93 -22.58 -0.72
C GLY A 418 -0.44 -21.91 -0.69
N ILE A 419 -0.48 -20.62 -0.99
CA ILE A 419 -1.70 -19.82 -0.97
C ILE A 419 -2.46 -19.97 -2.29
N TYR A 420 -3.70 -20.40 -2.20
CA TYR A 420 -4.71 -20.33 -3.25
C TYR A 420 -5.56 -19.09 -3.01
N HIS A 421 -6.00 -18.42 -4.08
CA HIS A 421 -6.81 -17.22 -3.98
C HIS A 421 -7.93 -17.23 -5.02
N GLY A 422 -9.04 -16.60 -4.65
CA GLY A 422 -10.24 -16.52 -5.48
C GLY A 422 -11.21 -15.47 -4.96
N ASN A 423 -12.14 -15.10 -5.83
CA ASN A 423 -13.26 -14.25 -5.49
C ASN A 423 -14.51 -14.69 -6.24
N VAL A 424 -15.68 -14.27 -5.76
CA VAL A 424 -16.95 -14.54 -6.42
C VAL A 424 -17.93 -13.39 -6.21
N SER A 425 -18.62 -12.97 -7.27
CA SER A 425 -19.60 -11.89 -7.20
C SER A 425 -20.84 -12.33 -6.42
N PHE A 426 -21.29 -11.48 -5.48
CA PHE A 426 -22.57 -11.62 -4.81
C PHE A 426 -23.64 -10.68 -5.39
N THR A 427 -23.39 -10.04 -6.54
CA THR A 427 -24.32 -9.07 -7.14
C THR A 427 -25.75 -9.62 -7.23
N GLY A 428 -26.70 -8.87 -6.65
CA GLY A 428 -28.11 -9.27 -6.60
C GLY A 428 -28.42 -10.41 -5.64
N LYS A 429 -27.52 -10.73 -4.70
CA LYS A 429 -27.70 -11.73 -3.64
C LYS A 429 -27.49 -11.08 -2.26
N THR A 430 -28.36 -11.44 -1.33
CA THR A 430 -28.29 -11.05 0.08
C THR A 430 -28.60 -12.26 0.96
N GLY A 431 -28.20 -12.21 2.23
CA GLY A 431 -28.41 -13.29 3.20
C GLY A 431 -27.11 -13.83 3.80
N ALA A 432 -27.24 -14.91 4.57
CA ALA A 432 -26.12 -15.54 5.28
C ALA A 432 -25.02 -16.01 4.31
N VAL A 433 -23.77 -15.78 4.68
CA VAL A 433 -22.59 -16.13 3.88
C VAL A 433 -21.94 -17.38 4.48
N GLU A 434 -21.75 -18.40 3.66
CA GLU A 434 -21.01 -19.61 4.03
C GLU A 434 -19.92 -19.87 3.00
N ILE A 435 -18.69 -20.08 3.46
CA ILE A 435 -17.52 -20.34 2.61
C ILE A 435 -16.87 -21.62 3.10
N MET A 436 -16.64 -22.55 2.19
CA MET A 436 -16.14 -23.87 2.53
C MET A 436 -15.07 -24.31 1.54
N ILE A 437 -13.95 -24.81 2.06
CA ILE A 437 -12.98 -25.56 1.27
C ILE A 437 -13.08 -27.05 1.60
N SER A 438 -13.05 -27.88 0.58
CA SER A 438 -13.21 -29.33 0.73
C SER A 438 -12.24 -30.13 -0.13
N ARG A 439 -11.89 -31.33 0.37
CA ARG A 439 -11.05 -32.29 -0.33
C ARG A 439 -11.72 -33.65 -0.32
N SER A 440 -12.00 -34.18 -1.50
CA SER A 440 -12.69 -35.48 -1.66
C SER A 440 -14.01 -35.56 -0.89
N GLY A 441 -14.76 -34.45 -0.84
CA GLY A 441 -16.04 -34.35 -0.14
C GLY A 441 -15.95 -34.11 1.38
N ASN A 442 -14.76 -34.07 1.96
CA ASN A 442 -14.57 -33.72 3.38
C ASN A 442 -14.23 -32.25 3.52
N ILE A 443 -14.84 -31.58 4.51
CA ILE A 443 -14.56 -30.18 4.83
C ILE A 443 -13.15 -30.07 5.41
N VAL A 444 -12.34 -29.20 4.83
CA VAL A 444 -11.00 -28.86 5.35
C VAL A 444 -11.12 -27.69 6.32
N ALA A 445 -11.79 -26.62 5.92
CA ALA A 445 -12.11 -25.46 6.75
C ALA A 445 -13.40 -24.81 6.22
N SER A 446 -14.10 -24.09 7.10
CA SER A 446 -15.33 -23.36 6.76
C SER A 446 -15.49 -22.09 7.58
N ILE A 447 -16.04 -21.06 6.96
CA ILE A 447 -16.39 -19.77 7.58
C ILE A 447 -17.89 -19.56 7.42
N SER A 448 -18.56 -19.27 8.54
CA SER A 448 -19.93 -18.74 8.57
C SER A 448 -19.84 -17.27 8.94
N GLY A 449 -20.09 -16.40 7.96
CA GLY A 449 -19.96 -14.96 8.10
C GLY A 449 -21.29 -14.23 8.36
N PRO A 450 -21.24 -12.94 8.74
CA PRO A 450 -22.43 -12.09 8.80
C PRO A 450 -23.17 -12.05 7.46
N SER A 451 -24.48 -11.83 7.52
CA SER A 451 -25.29 -11.73 6.30
C SER A 451 -24.97 -10.46 5.52
N ILE A 452 -24.98 -10.57 4.19
CA ILE A 452 -25.00 -9.41 3.29
C ILE A 452 -26.43 -8.87 3.29
N THR A 453 -26.61 -7.56 3.51
CA THR A 453 -27.92 -6.91 3.63
C THR A 453 -28.01 -5.62 2.84
N ASP A 454 -29.22 -5.21 2.46
CA ASP A 454 -29.48 -3.91 1.82
C ASP A 454 -29.72 -2.79 2.85
N THR A 455 -29.21 -2.95 4.08
CA THR A 455 -29.42 -2.00 5.18
C THR A 455 -28.10 -1.55 5.76
N CYS A 456 -27.91 -0.24 5.87
CA CYS A 456 -26.69 0.34 6.42
C CYS A 456 -26.94 1.21 7.65
N THR A 457 -25.95 1.24 8.54
CA THR A 457 -25.94 2.10 9.72
C THR A 457 -26.02 3.55 9.28
N GLY A 458 -26.98 4.31 9.82
CA GLY A 458 -27.14 5.73 9.49
C GLY A 458 -27.53 6.01 8.03
N ASN A 459 -27.95 4.99 7.26
CA ASN A 459 -28.20 5.12 5.81
C ASN A 459 -26.97 5.60 5.03
N ILE A 460 -25.78 5.14 5.45
CA ILE A 460 -24.49 5.40 4.81
C ILE A 460 -23.79 4.06 4.60
N GLU A 461 -23.30 3.83 3.38
CA GLU A 461 -22.55 2.63 3.03
C GLU A 461 -21.30 2.48 3.92
N ASN A 462 -21.04 1.27 4.41
CA ASN A 462 -19.78 0.97 5.09
C ASN A 462 -18.83 0.30 4.08
N TRP A 463 -17.80 1.04 3.66
CA TRP A 463 -16.80 0.54 2.72
C TRP A 463 -15.68 -0.28 3.40
N ASN A 464 -15.75 -0.47 4.72
CA ASN A 464 -14.87 -1.40 5.42
C ASN A 464 -15.28 -2.86 5.16
N ALA A 465 -14.30 -3.76 5.18
CA ALA A 465 -14.51 -5.19 5.00
C ALA A 465 -14.69 -5.90 6.35
N TRP A 466 -15.60 -6.87 6.39
CA TRP A 466 -15.57 -7.91 7.42
C TRP A 466 -14.59 -9.00 7.01
N VAL A 467 -13.84 -9.54 7.95
CA VAL A 467 -12.86 -10.61 7.70
C VAL A 467 -13.19 -11.84 8.55
N GLY A 468 -13.27 -12.99 7.92
CA GLY A 468 -13.47 -14.28 8.56
C GLY A 468 -12.24 -15.15 8.38
N GLN A 469 -11.97 -16.00 9.37
CA GLN A 469 -10.90 -16.99 9.28
C GLN A 469 -11.33 -18.33 9.88
N SER A 470 -10.71 -19.42 9.42
CA SER A 470 -10.94 -20.77 9.90
C SER A 470 -9.74 -21.65 9.61
N THR A 471 -9.36 -22.52 10.55
CA THR A 471 -8.31 -23.51 10.37
C THR A 471 -8.88 -24.91 10.31
N GLY A 472 -8.23 -25.76 9.53
CA GLY A 472 -8.47 -27.19 9.47
C GLY A 472 -7.65 -27.95 10.49
N SER A 473 -7.54 -29.27 10.28
CA SER A 473 -6.66 -30.10 11.10
C SER A 473 -5.19 -29.89 10.73
N THR A 474 -4.30 -30.06 11.72
CA THR A 474 -2.85 -30.14 11.47
C THR A 474 -2.53 -31.26 10.48
N ILE A 475 -1.62 -30.99 9.56
CA ILE A 475 -1.11 -31.94 8.56
C ILE A 475 0.39 -32.19 8.77
N ALA A 476 0.91 -33.23 8.11
CA ALA A 476 2.36 -33.36 8.00
C ALA A 476 2.92 -32.16 7.22
N ALA A 477 4.06 -31.63 7.65
CA ALA A 477 4.69 -30.48 7.00
C ALA A 477 4.92 -30.74 5.49
N VAL A 478 4.40 -29.87 4.65
CA VAL A 478 4.62 -29.88 3.19
C VAL A 478 5.12 -28.50 2.75
N SER A 479 6.20 -28.46 1.97
CA SER A 479 6.75 -27.21 1.44
C SER A 479 6.59 -27.14 -0.08
N PRO A 480 6.61 -25.94 -0.67
CA PRO A 480 6.77 -25.76 -2.11
C PRO A 480 8.00 -26.52 -2.64
N SER A 481 7.89 -27.01 -3.88
CA SER A 481 8.97 -27.79 -4.50
C SER A 481 10.19 -26.96 -4.93
N LEU A 482 10.02 -25.64 -5.04
CA LEU A 482 11.05 -24.66 -5.41
C LEU A 482 11.07 -23.54 -4.38
N ALA A 483 12.26 -23.15 -3.94
CA ALA A 483 12.45 -21.94 -3.15
C ALA A 483 12.18 -20.70 -4.02
N VAL A 484 11.78 -19.58 -3.42
CA VAL A 484 11.46 -18.32 -4.12
C VAL A 484 12.59 -17.87 -5.04
N CYS A 485 13.85 -17.97 -4.60
CA CYS A 485 15.02 -17.59 -5.42
C CYS A 485 15.33 -18.53 -6.59
N ASP A 486 14.76 -19.75 -6.60
CA ASP A 486 14.84 -20.67 -7.73
C ASP A 486 13.63 -20.52 -8.68
N GLN A 487 12.68 -19.65 -8.35
CA GLN A 487 11.53 -19.33 -9.18
C GLN A 487 11.84 -18.14 -10.09
N VAL A 488 11.12 -18.10 -11.21
CA VAL A 488 11.07 -16.94 -12.10
C VAL A 488 9.61 -16.53 -12.28
N CYS A 489 9.38 -15.34 -12.81
CA CYS A 489 8.06 -14.97 -13.27
C CYS A 489 7.61 -15.93 -14.38
N THR A 490 6.35 -16.35 -14.37
CA THR A 490 5.75 -17.28 -15.33
C THR A 490 4.45 -16.78 -15.94
N ALA A 491 3.92 -15.66 -15.43
CA ALA A 491 2.87 -14.87 -16.06
C ALA A 491 3.05 -13.43 -15.61
N GLY A 492 2.80 -12.48 -16.51
CA GLY A 492 2.87 -11.07 -16.19
C GLY A 492 1.98 -10.23 -17.09
N LYS A 493 1.70 -9.03 -16.63
CA LYS A 493 0.90 -8.00 -17.31
C LYS A 493 1.74 -6.76 -17.58
N GLY A 494 1.32 -5.97 -18.56
CA GLY A 494 1.88 -4.66 -18.87
C GLY A 494 0.78 -3.75 -19.42
N THR A 495 1.03 -2.45 -19.47
CA THR A 495 0.06 -1.46 -19.94
C THR A 495 0.32 -1.03 -21.38
N GLY A 496 -0.74 -0.71 -22.14
CA GLY A 496 -0.61 -0.22 -23.52
C GLY A 496 0.24 -1.13 -24.41
N ASN A 497 1.26 -0.58 -25.07
CA ASN A 497 2.13 -1.34 -25.97
C ASN A 497 3.03 -2.37 -25.25
N PHE A 498 3.11 -2.35 -23.91
CA PHE A 498 3.80 -3.37 -23.13
C PHE A 498 2.98 -4.65 -22.96
N GLU A 499 1.64 -4.60 -23.09
CA GLU A 499 0.73 -5.70 -22.72
C GLU A 499 1.15 -7.05 -23.34
N GLY A 500 1.23 -7.09 -24.68
CA GLY A 500 1.62 -8.31 -25.39
C GLY A 500 3.07 -8.73 -25.14
N LEU A 501 3.97 -7.77 -24.93
CA LEU A 501 5.38 -8.05 -24.65
C LEU A 501 5.54 -8.67 -23.26
N CYS A 502 4.99 -8.04 -22.22
CA CYS A 502 5.05 -8.55 -20.85
C CYS A 502 4.39 -9.92 -20.73
N SER A 503 3.21 -10.12 -21.34
CA SER A 503 2.55 -11.43 -21.36
C SER A 503 3.47 -12.51 -21.94
N PHE A 504 4.12 -12.23 -23.09
CA PHE A 504 5.01 -13.17 -23.75
C PHE A 504 6.33 -13.40 -22.99
N THR A 505 7.02 -12.33 -22.59
CA THR A 505 8.36 -12.43 -22.01
C THR A 505 8.32 -12.94 -20.57
N CYS A 506 7.35 -12.50 -19.76
CA CYS A 506 7.19 -12.98 -18.39
C CYS A 506 6.82 -14.46 -18.38
N ALA A 507 6.04 -14.95 -19.35
CA ALA A 507 5.77 -16.39 -19.49
C ALA A 507 7.03 -17.24 -19.76
N LEU A 508 8.11 -16.61 -20.21
CA LEU A 508 9.41 -17.23 -20.48
C LEU A 508 10.47 -16.87 -19.44
N GLY A 509 10.10 -16.31 -18.28
CA GLY A 509 11.03 -15.96 -17.21
C GLY A 509 11.75 -14.62 -17.36
N TYR A 510 11.49 -13.87 -18.43
CA TYR A 510 12.03 -12.51 -18.61
C TYR A 510 10.96 -11.46 -18.33
N CYS A 511 10.91 -10.98 -17.08
CA CYS A 511 9.91 -10.02 -16.63
C CYS A 511 10.60 -8.82 -15.95
N PRO A 512 11.01 -7.79 -16.71
CA PRO A 512 11.64 -6.60 -16.13
C PRO A 512 10.63 -5.82 -15.28
N ILE A 513 10.89 -5.68 -13.98
CA ILE A 513 9.98 -5.02 -13.02
C ILE A 513 9.67 -3.55 -13.36
N GLY A 514 10.61 -2.85 -14.02
CA GLY A 514 10.40 -1.48 -14.50
C GLY A 514 9.49 -1.35 -15.71
N ALA A 515 8.96 -2.45 -16.26
CA ALA A 515 8.07 -2.44 -17.42
C ALA A 515 6.88 -3.41 -17.32
N CYS A 516 7.03 -4.49 -16.55
CA CYS A 516 6.04 -5.55 -16.43
C CYS A 516 5.76 -5.87 -14.95
N THR A 517 4.51 -6.17 -14.65
CA THR A 517 4.08 -6.67 -13.34
C THR A 517 4.00 -8.18 -13.39
N CYS A 518 4.75 -8.86 -12.52
CA CYS A 518 4.66 -10.31 -12.39
C CYS A 518 3.36 -10.70 -11.67
N THR A 519 2.58 -11.60 -12.25
CA THR A 519 1.30 -12.07 -11.69
C THR A 519 1.35 -13.53 -11.25
N ALA A 520 2.42 -14.26 -11.57
CA ALA A 520 2.63 -15.61 -11.06
C ALA A 520 4.12 -16.00 -11.10
N MET A 521 4.63 -16.51 -9.99
CA MET A 521 5.98 -17.07 -9.87
C MET A 521 5.96 -18.60 -10.02
N GLY A 522 7.03 -19.18 -10.57
CA GLY A 522 7.12 -20.63 -10.75
C GLY A 522 8.42 -21.11 -11.38
N SER A 523 8.42 -22.35 -11.85
CA SER A 523 9.58 -22.94 -12.53
C SER A 523 9.82 -22.30 -13.89
N GLN A 524 11.08 -22.07 -14.25
CA GLN A 524 11.47 -21.60 -15.59
C GLN A 524 10.88 -22.47 -16.71
N ALA A 525 10.05 -21.85 -17.55
CA ALA A 525 9.52 -22.50 -18.74
C ALA A 525 10.66 -22.82 -19.74
N PRO A 526 10.58 -23.93 -20.49
CA PRO A 526 11.50 -24.20 -21.58
C PRO A 526 11.46 -23.07 -22.61
N LEU A 527 12.61 -22.46 -22.87
CA LEU A 527 12.72 -21.40 -23.88
C LEU A 527 12.53 -21.99 -25.29
N PRO A 528 11.78 -21.32 -26.19
CA PRO A 528 11.74 -21.68 -27.59
C PRO A 528 13.14 -21.66 -28.22
N THR A 529 13.28 -22.25 -29.43
CA THR A 529 14.54 -22.12 -30.16
C THR A 529 14.76 -20.66 -30.54
N ALA A 530 15.89 -20.09 -30.10
CA ALA A 530 16.27 -18.73 -30.47
C ALA A 530 16.39 -18.59 -31.99
N THR A 531 15.69 -17.62 -32.53
CA THR A 531 15.65 -17.31 -33.97
C THR A 531 16.87 -16.49 -34.42
N GLY A 532 17.55 -15.83 -33.47
CA GLY A 532 18.62 -14.88 -33.75
C GLY A 532 18.13 -13.53 -34.30
N VAL A 533 16.81 -13.30 -34.33
CA VAL A 533 16.23 -12.01 -34.75
C VAL A 533 16.44 -11.00 -33.63
N GLN A 534 17.20 -9.94 -33.92
CA GLN A 534 17.34 -8.81 -33.02
C GLN A 534 16.12 -7.88 -33.15
N GLY A 535 15.41 -7.70 -32.04
CA GLY A 535 14.33 -6.73 -31.93
C GLY A 535 14.82 -5.38 -31.38
N TYR A 536 14.19 -4.31 -31.85
CA TYR A 536 14.36 -2.94 -31.38
C TYR A 536 13.00 -2.30 -31.13
N PRO A 537 12.90 -1.31 -30.22
CA PRO A 537 11.70 -0.48 -30.12
C PRO A 537 11.42 0.23 -31.45
N ILE A 538 10.15 0.43 -31.79
CA ILE A 538 9.79 1.26 -32.95
C ILE A 538 9.92 2.76 -32.63
N ALA A 539 9.85 3.59 -33.67
CA ALA A 539 9.97 5.04 -33.53
C ALA A 539 8.87 5.59 -32.62
N GLY A 540 9.27 6.39 -31.62
CA GLY A 540 8.38 6.96 -30.60
C GLY A 540 8.37 6.17 -29.29
N GLU A 541 8.89 4.95 -29.26
CA GLU A 541 8.98 4.15 -28.04
C GLU A 541 10.25 4.46 -27.23
N GLY A 542 10.11 4.38 -25.91
CA GLY A 542 11.18 4.63 -24.94
C GLY A 542 12.12 3.45 -24.74
N SER A 543 13.17 3.64 -23.95
CA SER A 543 14.16 2.59 -23.70
C SER A 543 13.63 1.38 -22.94
N ALA A 544 12.48 1.48 -22.27
CA ALA A 544 11.87 0.38 -21.51
C ALA A 544 11.52 -0.82 -22.41
N TYR A 545 11.37 -0.57 -23.71
CA TYR A 545 11.12 -1.58 -24.72
C TYR A 545 12.38 -2.32 -25.21
N ILE A 546 13.60 -1.80 -24.98
CA ILE A 546 14.81 -2.35 -25.59
C ILE A 546 15.00 -3.83 -25.22
N GLY A 547 14.99 -4.13 -23.92
CA GLY A 547 15.16 -5.49 -23.41
C GLY A 547 14.02 -6.42 -23.84
N LEU A 548 12.78 -5.92 -23.75
CA LEU A 548 11.58 -6.66 -24.13
C LEU A 548 11.57 -7.01 -25.62
N CYS A 549 11.80 -6.04 -26.51
CA CYS A 549 11.84 -6.28 -27.95
C CYS A 549 13.00 -7.21 -28.34
N SER A 550 14.18 -7.01 -27.77
CA SER A 550 15.33 -7.88 -28.01
C SER A 550 15.02 -9.33 -27.66
N PHE A 551 14.47 -9.57 -26.46
CA PHE A 551 14.11 -10.91 -26.00
C PHE A 551 12.95 -11.51 -26.82
N ALA A 552 11.86 -10.77 -26.96
CA ALA A 552 10.64 -11.25 -27.59
C ALA A 552 10.85 -11.61 -29.06
N CYS A 553 11.48 -10.72 -29.84
CA CYS A 553 11.73 -10.97 -31.26
C CYS A 553 12.67 -12.17 -31.46
N ASN A 554 13.68 -12.32 -30.59
CA ASN A 554 14.59 -13.47 -30.64
C ASN A 554 13.87 -14.80 -30.40
N TYR A 555 12.77 -14.82 -29.64
CA TYR A 555 11.94 -16.02 -29.42
C TYR A 555 10.67 -16.08 -30.28
N GLY A 556 10.61 -15.30 -31.36
CA GLY A 556 9.58 -15.42 -32.39
C GLY A 556 8.32 -14.59 -32.16
N PHE A 557 8.31 -13.70 -31.15
CA PHE A 557 7.24 -12.75 -30.91
C PHE A 557 7.75 -11.31 -31.12
N CYS A 558 7.48 -10.75 -32.30
CA CYS A 558 7.95 -9.40 -32.66
C CYS A 558 6.75 -8.54 -33.08
N PRO A 559 5.98 -8.00 -32.11
CA PRO A 559 4.75 -7.27 -32.42
C PRO A 559 5.07 -5.94 -33.12
N PRO A 560 4.59 -5.69 -34.35
CA PRO A 560 4.97 -4.51 -35.13
C PRO A 560 4.47 -3.19 -34.53
N ALA A 561 3.55 -3.24 -33.57
CA ALA A 561 3.04 -2.09 -32.85
C ALA A 561 3.99 -1.58 -31.75
N ALA A 562 4.99 -2.37 -31.34
CA ALA A 562 5.95 -2.01 -30.29
C ALA A 562 7.41 -2.26 -30.72
N CYS A 563 7.65 -3.30 -31.53
CA CYS A 563 8.98 -3.74 -31.93
C CYS A 563 9.16 -3.82 -33.45
N GLY A 564 10.38 -3.52 -33.91
CA GLY A 564 10.85 -3.73 -35.27
C GLY A 564 12.21 -4.42 -35.29
N THR A 565 12.76 -4.63 -36.49
CA THR A 565 14.09 -5.25 -36.71
C THR A 565 15.16 -4.25 -37.13
N VAL A 566 14.80 -2.97 -37.14
CA VAL A 566 15.68 -1.85 -37.50
C VAL A 566 15.79 -0.95 -36.27
N ASP A 567 17.03 -0.63 -35.90
CA ASP A 567 17.29 0.35 -34.86
C ASP A 567 16.98 1.76 -35.38
N VAL A 568 15.99 2.40 -34.75
CA VAL A 568 15.53 3.76 -35.07
C VAL A 568 15.83 4.76 -33.94
N GLY A 569 16.55 4.33 -32.90
CA GLY A 569 16.75 5.09 -31.66
C GLY A 569 15.49 5.14 -30.78
N THR A 570 15.68 5.42 -29.48
CA THR A 570 14.57 5.56 -28.52
C THR A 570 14.18 7.02 -28.33
N THR A 571 12.91 7.25 -28.01
CA THR A 571 12.41 8.56 -27.60
C THR A 571 11.86 8.42 -26.19
N GLU A 572 12.58 8.99 -25.23
CA GLU A 572 12.17 8.89 -23.83
C GLU A 572 10.95 9.76 -23.55
N PRO A 573 9.89 9.21 -22.91
CA PRO A 573 8.71 9.99 -22.59
C PRO A 573 9.02 11.00 -21.48
N THR A 574 8.36 12.16 -21.53
CA THR A 574 8.54 13.22 -20.51
C THR A 574 7.83 12.90 -19.19
N SER A 575 6.92 11.94 -19.19
CA SER A 575 6.19 11.38 -18.04
C SER A 575 6.28 9.86 -18.08
N SER A 576 6.05 9.18 -16.95
CA SER A 576 6.01 7.71 -16.99
C SER A 576 4.82 7.25 -17.81
N PRO A 577 4.96 6.22 -18.65
CA PRO A 577 3.80 5.54 -19.22
C PRO A 577 3.01 4.72 -18.18
N PHE A 578 3.56 4.55 -16.96
CA PHE A 578 2.94 3.85 -15.84
C PHE A 578 2.27 4.79 -14.84
N ASP A 579 2.43 6.12 -15.00
CA ASP A 579 1.76 7.08 -14.14
C ASP A 579 0.27 7.09 -14.48
N PRO A 580 -0.62 6.96 -13.49
CA PRO A 580 -2.05 7.08 -13.74
C PRO A 580 -2.42 8.51 -14.19
N PRO A 581 -3.51 8.68 -14.95
CA PRO A 581 -3.96 10.00 -15.36
C PRO A 581 -4.52 10.80 -14.17
N ALA A 582 -4.33 12.11 -14.23
CA ALA A 582 -4.96 13.08 -13.33
C ALA A 582 -5.99 13.94 -14.08
N CYS A 583 -6.84 14.64 -13.33
CA CYS A 583 -7.67 15.67 -13.93
C CYS A 583 -6.81 16.86 -14.39
N THR A 584 -7.10 17.38 -15.58
CA THR A 584 -6.36 18.51 -16.19
C THR A 584 -7.27 19.67 -16.60
N ALA A 585 -8.58 19.49 -16.51
CA ALA A 585 -9.57 20.54 -16.63
C ALA A 585 -10.87 20.10 -15.94
N GLY A 586 -11.59 21.06 -15.35
CA GLY A 586 -12.87 20.76 -14.72
C GLY A 586 -13.82 21.94 -14.71
N SER A 587 -15.05 21.68 -14.28
CA SER A 587 -16.11 22.67 -14.18
C SER A 587 -16.93 22.48 -12.91
N GLY A 588 -17.56 23.55 -12.45
CA GLY A 588 -18.38 23.56 -11.25
C GLY A 588 -19.58 24.50 -11.40
N VAL A 589 -20.55 24.41 -10.49
CA VAL A 589 -21.77 25.20 -10.51
C VAL A 589 -21.68 26.39 -9.55
N GLY A 590 -22.15 27.56 -9.98
CA GLY A 590 -22.20 28.75 -9.13
C GLY A 590 -20.81 29.17 -8.64
N ASN A 591 -20.66 29.31 -7.32
CA ASN A 591 -19.39 29.71 -6.69
C ASN A 591 -18.26 28.68 -6.89
N LEU A 592 -18.56 27.43 -7.28
CA LEU A 592 -17.56 26.42 -7.61
C LEU A 592 -16.99 26.59 -9.02
N GLY A 593 -17.64 27.34 -9.92
CA GLY A 593 -17.25 27.39 -11.33
C GLY A 593 -15.79 27.83 -11.52
N GLY A 594 -15.38 28.90 -10.83
CA GLY A 594 -14.01 29.39 -10.86
C GLY A 594 -13.02 28.45 -10.14
N LEU A 595 -13.42 27.92 -8.98
CA LEU A 595 -12.59 26.99 -8.19
C LEU A 595 -12.30 25.71 -8.97
N CYS A 596 -13.31 25.05 -9.51
CA CYS A 596 -13.14 23.84 -10.30
C CYS A 596 -12.36 24.10 -11.59
N SER A 597 -12.57 25.25 -12.26
CA SER A 597 -11.80 25.59 -13.45
C SER A 597 -10.31 25.80 -13.17
N PHE A 598 -9.95 26.23 -11.95
CA PHE A 598 -8.57 26.42 -11.54
C PHE A 598 -7.96 25.12 -10.98
N SER A 599 -8.55 24.57 -9.91
CA SER A 599 -7.99 23.46 -9.14
C SER A 599 -7.92 22.15 -9.93
N CYS A 600 -8.95 21.86 -10.74
CA CYS A 600 -8.95 20.66 -11.59
C CYS A 600 -7.87 20.69 -12.68
N GLY A 601 -7.33 21.87 -13.00
CA GLY A 601 -6.17 21.99 -13.90
C GLY A 601 -4.88 21.38 -13.34
N PHE A 602 -4.84 21.13 -12.04
CA PHE A 602 -3.68 20.66 -11.29
C PHE A 602 -4.01 19.38 -10.50
N GLY A 603 -4.98 18.58 -10.94
CA GLY A 603 -5.36 17.31 -10.31
C GLY A 603 -6.25 17.41 -9.07
N VAL A 604 -6.49 18.60 -8.51
CA VAL A 604 -7.37 18.79 -7.34
C VAL A 604 -8.81 19.00 -7.82
N CYS A 605 -9.53 17.90 -8.07
CA CYS A 605 -10.86 17.90 -8.64
C CYS A 605 -11.84 16.93 -7.93
N PRO A 606 -12.33 17.27 -6.72
CA PRO A 606 -13.20 16.37 -5.96
C PRO A 606 -14.54 16.12 -6.68
N ILE A 607 -14.98 14.86 -6.84
CA ILE A 607 -16.20 14.54 -7.62
C ILE A 607 -17.47 15.08 -6.98
N ASN A 608 -17.45 15.23 -5.66
CA ASN A 608 -18.55 15.79 -4.90
C ASN A 608 -18.79 17.28 -5.24
N ALA A 609 -17.74 17.99 -5.71
CA ALA A 609 -17.76 19.43 -5.98
C ALA A 609 -17.63 19.81 -7.46
N CYS A 610 -16.83 19.06 -8.20
CA CYS A 610 -16.41 19.39 -9.55
C CYS A 610 -16.69 18.24 -10.52
N THR A 611 -16.87 18.58 -11.80
CA THR A 611 -16.85 17.60 -12.90
C THR A 611 -15.52 17.72 -13.63
N CYS A 612 -14.72 16.65 -13.63
CA CYS A 612 -13.54 16.58 -14.48
C CYS A 612 -13.95 16.50 -15.95
N THR A 613 -13.44 17.41 -16.79
CA THR A 613 -13.80 17.52 -18.21
C THR A 613 -12.68 17.10 -19.15
N ALA A 614 -11.45 16.96 -18.64
CA ALA A 614 -10.32 16.39 -19.36
C ALA A 614 -9.32 15.74 -18.40
N THR A 615 -8.69 14.65 -18.84
CA THR A 615 -7.66 13.91 -18.10
C THR A 615 -6.33 13.91 -18.87
N GLY A 616 -5.22 13.73 -18.15
CA GLY A 616 -3.88 13.72 -18.74
C GLY A 616 -2.79 13.60 -17.68
N VAL A 617 -1.56 13.95 -18.07
CA VAL A 617 -0.42 14.01 -17.14
C VAL A 617 -0.68 15.09 -16.09
N LEU A 618 -0.41 14.77 -14.83
CA LEU A 618 -0.54 15.71 -13.72
C LEU A 618 0.36 16.94 -13.96
N ALA A 619 -0.27 18.12 -13.96
CA ALA A 619 0.44 19.39 -14.11
C ALA A 619 1.05 19.84 -12.79
N THR A 620 2.23 20.46 -12.85
CA THR A 620 2.85 21.10 -11.69
C THR A 620 1.98 22.25 -11.19
N ALA A 621 1.59 22.21 -9.91
CA ALA A 621 0.84 23.28 -9.28
C ALA A 621 1.65 24.60 -9.28
N PRO A 622 0.99 25.78 -9.27
CA PRO A 622 1.66 27.07 -9.11
C PRO A 622 2.45 27.14 -7.79
N ALA A 623 3.33 28.13 -7.63
CA ALA A 623 4.00 28.32 -6.34
C ALA A 623 3.00 28.64 -5.23
N VAL A 624 3.26 28.15 -4.01
CA VAL A 624 2.49 28.53 -2.81
C VAL A 624 2.78 29.99 -2.48
N THR A 625 1.71 30.77 -2.27
CA THR A 625 1.72 32.23 -2.03
C THR A 625 1.01 32.63 -0.74
N ALA A 626 0.30 31.71 -0.09
CA ALA A 626 -0.39 31.92 1.17
C ALA A 626 -0.36 30.65 2.02
N ASP A 627 -0.55 30.80 3.33
CA ASP A 627 -0.45 29.70 4.29
C ASP A 627 -1.68 28.78 4.28
N ALA A 628 -2.87 29.33 4.01
CA ALA A 628 -4.12 28.58 4.00
C ALA A 628 -5.23 29.29 3.22
N GLY A 629 -6.24 28.52 2.81
CA GLY A 629 -7.52 29.01 2.33
C GLY A 629 -8.68 28.40 3.11
N TYR A 630 -9.70 29.20 3.37
CA TYR A 630 -10.89 28.80 4.11
C TYR A 630 -12.15 29.11 3.31
N VAL A 631 -13.21 28.36 3.59
CA VAL A 631 -14.54 28.59 3.03
C VAL A 631 -15.15 29.84 3.66
N VAL A 632 -15.85 30.68 2.90
CA VAL A 632 -16.61 31.80 3.49
C VAL A 632 -17.84 31.30 4.26
N SER A 633 -18.25 32.04 5.29
CA SER A 633 -19.38 31.68 6.14
C SER A 633 -20.67 31.48 5.33
N GLY A 634 -21.41 30.40 5.61
CA GLY A 634 -22.69 30.08 4.98
C GLY A 634 -22.60 29.16 3.75
N LEU A 635 -21.40 28.77 3.31
CA LEU A 635 -21.20 27.72 2.31
C LEU A 635 -20.92 26.36 2.96
N ASN A 636 -21.11 25.28 2.19
CA ASN A 636 -20.90 23.92 2.66
C ASN A 636 -19.40 23.62 2.77
N GLU A 637 -18.87 23.51 3.99
CA GLU A 637 -17.45 23.26 4.20
C GLU A 637 -16.95 21.99 3.51
N THR A 638 -17.70 20.88 3.57
CA THR A 638 -17.34 19.62 2.92
C THR A 638 -17.15 19.73 1.41
N LEU A 639 -17.83 20.69 0.78
CA LEU A 639 -17.79 20.89 -0.67
C LEU A 639 -16.67 21.84 -1.11
N TYR A 640 -16.32 22.80 -0.25
CA TYR A 640 -15.44 23.92 -0.60
C TYR A 640 -14.07 23.86 0.08
N SER A 641 -13.89 23.13 1.20
CA SER A 641 -12.67 23.21 2.02
C SER A 641 -11.41 22.87 1.23
N VAL A 642 -11.38 21.71 0.57
CA VAL A 642 -10.26 21.25 -0.25
C VAL A 642 -9.95 22.24 -1.37
N LEU A 643 -10.99 22.69 -2.09
CA LEU A 643 -10.84 23.62 -3.21
C LEU A 643 -10.36 25.00 -2.76
N CYS A 644 -10.92 25.54 -1.68
CA CYS A 644 -10.54 26.85 -1.15
C CYS A 644 -9.12 26.82 -0.59
N ASN A 645 -8.75 25.74 0.11
CA ASN A 645 -7.40 25.61 0.64
C ASN A 645 -6.38 25.61 -0.50
N PHE A 646 -6.52 24.70 -1.47
CA PHE A 646 -5.63 24.62 -2.62
C PHE A 646 -5.63 25.93 -3.44
N ALA A 647 -6.80 26.43 -3.81
CA ALA A 647 -6.89 27.58 -4.69
C ALA A 647 -6.25 28.84 -4.06
N CYS A 648 -6.56 29.13 -2.80
CA CYS A 648 -6.03 30.31 -2.13
C CYS A 648 -4.54 30.22 -1.84
N THR A 649 -4.01 29.04 -1.44
CA THR A 649 -2.56 28.85 -1.24
C THR A 649 -1.81 29.04 -2.56
N HIS A 650 -2.42 28.72 -3.70
CA HIS A 650 -1.84 28.88 -5.04
C HIS A 650 -2.24 30.19 -5.75
N GLY A 651 -2.70 31.20 -5.01
CA GLY A 651 -2.87 32.57 -5.52
C GLY A 651 -4.20 32.85 -6.23
N TYR A 652 -5.15 31.91 -6.21
CA TYR A 652 -6.51 32.08 -6.71
C TYR A 652 -7.54 31.97 -5.56
N CYS A 653 -7.89 33.10 -4.94
CA CYS A 653 -8.79 33.12 -3.79
C CYS A 653 -10.05 33.96 -4.09
N PRO A 654 -11.12 33.38 -4.68
CA PRO A 654 -12.32 34.13 -5.04
C PRO A 654 -13.15 34.47 -3.78
N GLU A 655 -13.27 35.76 -3.45
CA GLU A 655 -13.93 36.27 -2.23
C GLU A 655 -15.39 35.81 -2.03
N ALA A 656 -16.08 35.43 -3.11
CA ALA A 656 -17.44 34.91 -3.03
C ALA A 656 -17.52 33.47 -2.47
N ALA A 657 -16.41 32.74 -2.47
CA ALA A 657 -16.34 31.33 -2.05
C ALA A 657 -15.30 31.09 -0.95
N CYS A 658 -14.17 31.80 -1.00
CA CYS A 658 -13.02 31.54 -0.16
C CYS A 658 -12.46 32.82 0.49
N THR A 659 -11.72 32.64 1.57
CA THR A 659 -11.04 33.69 2.34
C THR A 659 -9.72 33.15 2.87
N THR A 660 -8.69 34.00 2.97
CA THR A 660 -7.41 33.64 3.62
C THR A 660 -7.41 33.86 5.13
N THR A 661 -8.43 34.55 5.64
CA THR A 661 -8.65 34.70 7.08
C THR A 661 -9.70 33.71 7.53
N LYS A 662 -9.34 32.88 8.51
CA LYS A 662 -10.23 31.90 9.13
C LYS A 662 -11.52 32.58 9.62
N PRO A 663 -12.70 32.18 9.13
CA PRO A 663 -13.97 32.68 9.64
C PRO A 663 -14.09 32.41 11.14
N SER A 664 -14.68 33.37 11.85
CA SER A 664 -14.93 33.31 13.29
C SER A 664 -16.05 32.35 13.67
#